data_AF-A0A1I5L8T8-F1
#
_entry.id   AF-A0A1I5L8T8-F1
#
_cell.length_a   1.000
_cell.length_b   1.000
_cell.length_c   1.000
_cell.angle_alpha   90.00
_cell.angle_beta   90.00
_cell.angle_gamma   90.00
#
_symmetry.space_group_name_H-M   'P 1'
#
loop_
_entity.id
_entity.type
_entity.pdbx_description
1 polymer ?
#
loop_
_entity_poly.entity_id
_entity_poly.type
_entity_poly.pdbx_seq_one_letter_code
_entity_poly.pdbx_strand_id
1 'polypeptide(L)'
;MKIKFFFIIWCLSLLTVLEAQGENVTFRVRSWDAKNNQVVTTTDTKDATVLSGEHENDWIALGNGYYVVNSHTQYKVLNITGNDVHLILSNGAELNCVHVKLKDGYKLHIHDVSDQSSGKLIVENHKEYTKKAGKRKYGNGSYTTTHGVYHTAAGIGTGGSEDGPMGSLYVHSGTVEVYQGGLGAAIGGGLEWGIGVNSEVTIFGGIVETHVFSDNYSGAGIGGGMKANQGGPINIYGGTVGSMIDGDWQSCSHGAGIGGGGWDGNGGTVNIWGGHVIAIGGKDGCGIGGADGGKGGDVHIYGGTVEARGGEKCSAIGGYRGKDKGTITFADNLKVMAGTATRKERGNYELKTNTERVFTNAEREAACQYRTWAKVEACLHTAPADGSDKTEAIYYTIDDKNTHTKHCRYCNATWKESHYDVTCVCGKNSMVQIGIHNPGTTENTYAAGILKIVGAGKQFTMPACSVPEGYEFKGWEKDPTEENENKWCHTPDGLVQPQTSITAEAGMDYAKYYARFAKVYTTSWTWIRTAGGAQATVTIKHKGETVASETSGSSNKMNITSEYLTETMTVDDQEVEIIIGTRYNATCNWTNSDGHTYEFTDSYDVVDDLTLQNGSDNTEAISENILCPVNVELNGRTLYKDGKWNTLCLPFDIYDFTGTPLEGATVMTLDVEGTYGDKKTGYDASTGVLSLYFEETDWIEAGVPYLVKWASGDNIESPVFNNFTIFNDDPDETKLVSEDGKVTFIGNYDPVVLTGGDKGSLYLGADNKLYWPSANKTVNAFRAIFKVDTSIASQVRSFEMNFDGDTVTGIVTIEQEKGNNRANRWYDLQGRQISNSKLSKGLYIHNGQVVVVK
;
A
#
# COMPACT_ATOMS: atom_id res chain seq x y z
N MET A 1 2.79 -61.46 75.80
CA MET A 1 3.73 -61.42 74.67
C MET A 1 3.04 -61.96 73.43
N LYS A 2 2.64 -61.10 72.47
CA LYS A 2 2.02 -61.51 71.19
C LYS A 2 2.35 -60.48 70.10
N ILE A 3 2.85 -60.97 68.96
CA ILE A 3 3.33 -60.24 67.78
C ILE A 3 2.28 -60.40 66.66
N LYS A 4 2.02 -59.36 65.86
CA LYS A 4 1.17 -59.40 64.65
C LYS A 4 1.96 -58.88 63.45
N PHE A 5 2.00 -59.68 62.38
CA PHE A 5 2.61 -59.35 61.08
C PHE A 5 1.55 -58.80 60.11
N PHE A 6 1.97 -57.83 59.29
CA PHE A 6 1.19 -57.04 58.34
C PHE A 6 0.72 -57.85 57.11
N PHE A 7 -0.54 -57.68 56.73
CA PHE A 7 -1.11 -58.08 55.44
C PHE A 7 -1.16 -56.84 54.54
N ILE A 8 -0.47 -56.89 53.41
CA ILE A 8 -0.51 -55.89 52.33
C ILE A 8 -1.79 -56.16 51.54
N ILE A 9 -2.77 -55.26 51.66
CA ILE A 9 -3.94 -55.20 50.79
C ILE A 9 -3.61 -54.18 49.69
N TRP A 10 -3.40 -54.69 48.48
CA TRP A 10 -3.47 -53.90 47.25
C TRP A 10 -4.90 -53.33 47.14
N CYS A 11 -5.07 -52.06 47.49
CA CYS A 11 -6.28 -51.34 47.17
C CYS A 11 -6.12 -50.77 45.77
N LEU A 12 -6.76 -51.47 44.84
CA LEU A 12 -7.01 -51.13 43.46
C LEU A 12 -7.77 -49.78 43.40
N SER A 13 -7.07 -48.65 43.42
CA SER A 13 -7.65 -47.41 42.89
C SER A 13 -7.60 -47.53 41.37
N LEU A 14 -8.78 -47.67 40.77
CA LEU A 14 -9.03 -47.60 39.33
C LEU A 14 -8.06 -46.63 38.66
N LEU A 15 -7.04 -47.16 37.98
CA LEU A 15 -6.35 -46.44 36.94
C LEU A 15 -7.35 -46.39 35.78
N THR A 16 -8.29 -45.43 35.81
CA THR A 16 -8.86 -44.97 34.56
C THR A 16 -7.68 -44.40 33.79
N VAL A 17 -7.10 -45.23 32.92
CA VAL A 17 -6.47 -44.71 31.70
C VAL A 17 -7.63 -44.05 30.97
N LEU A 18 -7.90 -42.79 31.32
CA LEU A 18 -8.59 -41.90 30.42
C LEU A 18 -7.68 -41.93 29.20
N GLU A 19 -8.14 -42.52 28.10
CA GLU A 19 -7.57 -42.21 26.80
C GLU A 19 -7.61 -40.69 26.72
N ALA A 20 -6.46 -40.04 26.96
CA ALA A 20 -6.33 -38.61 26.83
C ALA A 20 -6.65 -38.33 25.37
N GLN A 21 -7.85 -37.84 25.10
CA GLN A 21 -8.16 -37.26 23.80
C GLN A 21 -7.23 -36.06 23.68
N GLY A 22 -6.12 -36.26 22.97
CA GLY A 22 -5.21 -35.18 22.64
C GLY A 22 -6.00 -34.15 21.86
N GLU A 23 -6.09 -32.95 22.41
CA GLU A 23 -6.68 -31.83 21.70
C GLU A 23 -5.55 -31.10 20.99
N ASN A 24 -5.71 -30.82 19.70
CA ASN A 24 -4.76 -30.02 18.97
C ASN A 24 -5.00 -28.55 19.32
N VAL A 25 -4.09 -27.96 20.09
CA VAL A 25 -4.28 -26.63 20.68
C VAL A 25 -3.25 -25.67 20.13
N THR A 26 -3.74 -24.55 19.63
CA THR A 26 -2.93 -23.42 19.17
C THR A 26 -2.80 -22.37 20.28
N PHE A 27 -1.58 -21.98 20.63
CA PHE A 27 -1.31 -21.08 21.76
C PHE A 27 -0.18 -20.11 21.48
N ARG A 28 -0.08 -19.06 22.31
CA ARG A 28 0.93 -18.01 22.18
C ARG A 28 2.20 -18.37 22.93
N VAL A 29 3.33 -18.25 22.24
CA VAL A 29 4.66 -18.37 22.82
C VAL A 29 5.32 -17.00 22.75
N ARG A 30 5.75 -16.49 23.89
CA ARG A 30 6.48 -15.23 23.97
C ARG A 30 7.94 -15.46 24.30
N SER A 31 8.83 -14.76 23.63
CA SER A 31 10.27 -14.82 23.89
C SER A 31 10.88 -13.42 23.86
N TRP A 32 12.07 -13.26 24.44
CA TRP A 32 12.79 -12.00 24.41
C TRP A 32 13.71 -11.91 23.19
N ASP A 33 13.51 -10.89 22.36
CA ASP A 33 14.42 -10.53 21.28
C ASP A 33 15.43 -9.51 21.79
N ALA A 34 16.59 -10.03 22.21
CA ALA A 34 17.68 -9.22 22.74
C ALA A 34 18.28 -8.23 21.74
N LYS A 35 18.11 -8.45 20.42
CA LYS A 35 18.64 -7.53 19.40
C LYS A 35 17.81 -6.25 19.35
N ASN A 36 16.49 -6.39 19.47
CA ASN A 36 15.54 -5.29 19.34
C ASN A 36 14.99 -4.80 20.68
N ASN A 37 15.42 -5.39 21.81
CA ASN A 37 14.95 -5.09 23.16
C ASN A 37 13.41 -5.13 23.28
N GLN A 38 12.79 -6.18 22.76
CA GLN A 38 11.34 -6.34 22.77
C GLN A 38 10.91 -7.79 22.98
N VAL A 39 9.69 -7.98 23.48
CA VAL A 39 9.04 -9.30 23.51
C VAL A 39 8.46 -9.61 22.14
N VAL A 40 8.80 -10.77 21.59
CA VAL A 40 8.23 -11.29 20.34
C VAL A 40 7.21 -12.36 20.69
N THR A 41 6.06 -12.31 20.02
CA THR A 41 5.00 -13.31 20.18
C THR A 41 4.89 -14.14 18.91
N THR A 42 5.01 -15.46 19.05
CA THR A 42 4.73 -16.44 18.02
C THR A 42 3.55 -17.30 18.43
N THR A 43 3.09 -18.14 17.50
CA THR A 43 2.07 -19.14 17.75
C THR A 43 2.67 -20.52 17.51
N ASP A 44 2.33 -21.46 18.37
CA ASP A 44 2.65 -22.88 18.18
C ASP A 44 1.37 -23.70 18.35
N THR A 45 1.38 -24.89 17.77
CA THR A 45 0.25 -25.82 17.77
C THR A 45 0.74 -27.20 18.18
N LYS A 46 0.17 -27.76 19.24
CA LYS A 46 0.59 -29.05 19.81
C LYS A 46 -0.61 -29.89 20.22
N ASP A 47 -0.41 -31.20 20.20
CA ASP A 47 -1.33 -32.13 20.83
C ASP A 47 -1.15 -32.05 22.34
N ALA A 48 -2.19 -31.59 23.03
CA ALA A 48 -2.19 -31.33 24.46
C ALA A 48 -3.13 -32.30 25.19
N THR A 49 -2.69 -32.74 26.37
CA THR A 49 -3.52 -33.54 27.29
C THR A 49 -4.52 -32.62 27.98
N VAL A 50 -5.81 -32.89 27.84
CA VAL A 50 -6.87 -32.09 28.47
C VAL A 50 -6.93 -32.34 29.98
N LEU A 51 -6.85 -31.27 30.77
CA LEU A 51 -7.09 -31.25 32.21
C LEU A 51 -8.50 -30.72 32.48
N SER A 52 -9.36 -31.56 33.05
CA SER A 52 -10.78 -31.22 33.29
C SER A 52 -11.33 -31.86 34.56
N GLY A 53 -12.34 -31.22 35.15
CA GLY A 53 -13.10 -31.72 36.29
C GLY A 53 -12.62 -31.19 37.66
N GLU A 54 -13.38 -31.54 38.70
CA GLU A 54 -13.14 -31.13 40.08
C GLU A 54 -12.47 -32.26 40.88
N HIS A 55 -11.18 -32.08 41.18
CA HIS A 55 -10.33 -33.06 41.87
C HIS A 55 -9.66 -32.43 43.09
N GLU A 56 -10.46 -31.75 43.93
CA GLU A 56 -10.04 -30.94 45.08
C GLU A 56 -9.09 -31.62 46.09
N ASN A 57 -9.07 -32.96 46.14
CA ASN A 57 -8.22 -33.73 47.04
C ASN A 57 -7.04 -34.43 46.35
N ASP A 58 -7.00 -34.41 45.02
CA ASP A 58 -6.09 -35.23 44.23
C ASP A 58 -4.84 -34.46 43.80
N TRP A 59 -3.77 -35.22 43.63
CA TRP A 59 -2.53 -34.75 43.03
C TRP A 59 -2.47 -35.22 41.60
N ILE A 60 -2.06 -34.34 40.70
CA ILE A 60 -1.75 -34.71 39.32
C ILE A 60 -0.26 -34.44 39.06
N ALA A 61 0.43 -35.44 38.52
CA ALA A 61 1.82 -35.30 38.12
C ALA A 61 1.90 -34.91 36.63
N LEU A 62 2.59 -33.82 36.33
CA LEU A 62 2.81 -33.34 34.96
C LEU A 62 4.27 -33.58 34.57
N GLY A 63 4.47 -34.54 33.67
CA GLY A 63 5.76 -34.82 33.05
C GLY A 63 6.02 -33.89 31.86
N ASN A 64 7.07 -34.16 31.09
CA ASN A 64 7.34 -33.40 29.87
C ASN A 64 6.17 -33.55 28.88
N GLY A 65 5.72 -32.43 28.32
CA GLY A 65 4.59 -32.40 27.40
C GLY A 65 3.69 -31.17 27.54
N TYR A 66 2.59 -31.18 26.78
CA TYR A 66 1.61 -30.09 26.69
C TYR A 66 0.29 -30.50 27.35
N TYR A 67 -0.27 -29.60 28.15
CA TYR A 67 -1.49 -29.80 28.92
C TYR A 67 -2.41 -28.61 28.70
N VAL A 68 -3.69 -28.84 28.37
CA VAL A 68 -4.67 -27.77 28.11
C VAL A 68 -5.79 -27.78 29.13
N VAL A 69 -6.21 -26.60 29.58
CA VAL A 69 -7.39 -26.40 30.43
C VAL A 69 -8.44 -25.68 29.59
N ASN A 70 -9.58 -26.33 29.35
CA ASN A 70 -10.65 -25.80 28.50
C ASN A 70 -11.96 -25.48 29.24
N SER A 71 -11.99 -25.68 30.56
CA SER A 71 -13.16 -25.50 31.42
C SER A 71 -12.73 -25.11 32.83
N HIS A 72 -13.68 -25.01 33.77
CA HIS A 72 -13.35 -24.92 35.19
C HIS A 72 -12.80 -26.27 35.67
N THR A 73 -11.58 -26.26 36.18
CA THR A 73 -10.83 -27.45 36.58
C THR A 73 -10.19 -27.20 37.94
N GLN A 74 -10.21 -28.20 38.82
CA GLN A 74 -9.63 -28.07 40.16
C GLN A 74 -8.76 -29.28 40.50
N TYR A 75 -7.61 -29.04 41.11
CA TYR A 75 -6.75 -30.09 41.70
C TYR A 75 -6.22 -29.65 43.06
N LYS A 76 -5.87 -30.57 43.95
CA LYS A 76 -5.15 -30.19 45.18
C LYS A 76 -3.75 -29.71 44.86
N VAL A 77 -2.98 -30.51 44.12
CA VAL A 77 -1.58 -30.22 43.78
C VAL A 77 -1.32 -30.51 42.32
N LEU A 78 -0.77 -29.52 41.61
CA LEU A 78 -0.12 -29.71 40.31
C LEU A 78 1.36 -30.01 40.56
N ASN A 79 1.77 -31.27 40.44
CA ASN A 79 3.13 -31.71 40.72
C ASN A 79 3.96 -31.76 39.43
N ILE A 80 4.79 -30.76 39.21
CA ILE A 80 5.65 -30.68 38.02
C ILE A 80 6.85 -31.60 38.22
N THR A 81 7.00 -32.58 37.34
CA THR A 81 8.06 -33.61 37.38
C THR A 81 8.96 -33.61 36.15
N GLY A 82 8.70 -32.69 35.21
CA GLY A 82 9.43 -32.54 33.95
C GLY A 82 10.23 -31.24 33.86
N ASN A 83 11.19 -31.19 32.94
CA ASN A 83 11.97 -30.00 32.62
C ASN A 83 11.51 -29.29 31.33
N ASP A 84 10.39 -29.73 30.75
CA ASP A 84 9.77 -29.18 29.55
C ASP A 84 8.25 -29.39 29.62
N VAL A 85 7.59 -28.70 30.56
CA VAL A 85 6.16 -28.85 30.85
C VAL A 85 5.42 -27.59 30.47
N HIS A 86 4.42 -27.71 29.60
CA HIS A 86 3.63 -26.59 29.10
C HIS A 86 2.18 -26.70 29.54
N LEU A 87 1.70 -25.71 30.30
CA LEU A 87 0.30 -25.54 30.67
C LEU A 87 -0.32 -24.45 29.80
N ILE A 88 -1.38 -24.80 29.07
CA ILE A 88 -2.10 -23.92 28.14
C ILE A 88 -3.48 -23.65 28.72
N LEU A 89 -3.78 -22.38 28.97
CA LEU A 89 -5.06 -21.92 29.47
C LEU A 89 -5.91 -21.48 28.28
N SER A 90 -7.10 -22.04 28.11
CA SER A 90 -8.04 -21.61 27.07
C SER A 90 -8.88 -20.40 27.51
N ASN A 91 -9.52 -19.73 26.56
CA ASN A 91 -10.40 -18.59 26.80
C ASN A 91 -11.47 -18.92 27.87
N GLY A 92 -11.45 -18.17 28.98
CA GLY A 92 -12.43 -18.30 30.06
C GLY A 92 -12.30 -19.57 30.91
N ALA A 93 -11.26 -20.39 30.69
CA ALA A 93 -10.96 -21.54 31.52
C ALA A 93 -10.33 -21.09 32.85
N GLU A 94 -10.59 -21.84 33.92
CA GLU A 94 -10.05 -21.59 35.24
C GLU A 94 -9.46 -22.88 35.80
N LEU A 95 -8.18 -22.88 36.13
CA LEU A 95 -7.50 -23.97 36.84
C LEU A 95 -7.22 -23.55 38.27
N ASN A 96 -7.89 -24.17 39.22
CA ASN A 96 -7.74 -23.90 40.64
C ASN A 96 -6.88 -24.97 41.30
N CYS A 97 -5.88 -24.57 42.08
CA CYS A 97 -5.17 -25.52 42.93
C CYS A 97 -4.68 -24.92 44.25
N VAL A 98 -4.29 -25.78 45.20
CA VAL A 98 -3.71 -25.33 46.47
C VAL A 98 -2.22 -25.08 46.33
N HIS A 99 -1.53 -25.87 45.50
CA HIS A 99 -0.09 -25.77 45.33
C HIS A 99 0.35 -26.23 43.94
N VAL A 100 1.24 -25.49 43.31
CA VAL A 100 1.99 -25.95 42.14
C VAL A 100 3.38 -26.33 42.62
N LYS A 101 3.65 -27.63 42.73
CA LYS A 101 4.93 -28.13 43.20
C LYS A 101 5.94 -28.14 42.06
N LEU A 102 6.94 -27.27 42.15
CA LEU A 102 7.97 -27.05 41.13
C LEU A 102 9.36 -27.05 41.78
N LYS A 103 10.04 -28.19 41.73
CA LYS A 103 11.38 -28.39 42.30
C LYS A 103 12.49 -27.97 41.34
N ASP A 104 13.67 -27.65 41.90
CA ASP A 104 14.87 -27.37 41.13
C ASP A 104 15.18 -28.47 40.10
N GLY A 105 15.60 -28.05 38.91
CA GLY A 105 15.76 -28.93 37.74
C GLY A 105 14.50 -29.16 36.90
N TYR A 106 13.31 -28.82 37.41
CA TYR A 106 12.05 -28.86 36.66
C TYR A 106 11.65 -27.48 36.14
N LYS A 107 10.86 -27.46 35.07
CA LYS A 107 10.44 -26.23 34.39
C LYS A 107 8.96 -26.27 34.05
N LEU A 108 8.27 -25.18 34.32
CA LEU A 108 6.87 -24.97 33.95
C LEU A 108 6.76 -23.74 33.07
N HIS A 109 6.15 -23.92 31.90
CA HIS A 109 5.77 -22.87 30.97
C HIS A 109 4.25 -22.69 31.01
N ILE A 110 3.80 -21.46 31.19
CA ILE A 110 2.36 -21.11 31.20
C ILE A 110 2.07 -20.27 29.97
N HIS A 111 1.07 -20.72 29.21
CA HIS A 111 0.61 -20.13 27.96
C HIS A 111 -0.88 -19.88 28.01
N ASP A 112 -1.32 -19.01 27.11
CA ASP A 112 -2.72 -18.78 26.82
C ASP A 112 -2.95 -18.93 25.30
N VAL A 113 -4.18 -19.26 24.92
CA VAL A 113 -4.57 -19.45 23.52
C VAL A 113 -4.65 -18.12 22.75
N SER A 114 -4.81 -16.98 23.43
CA SER A 114 -4.83 -15.66 22.77
C SER A 114 -4.30 -14.49 23.62
N ASP A 115 -3.99 -13.36 22.97
CA ASP A 115 -3.50 -12.13 23.62
C ASP A 115 -4.59 -11.36 24.39
N GLN A 116 -5.86 -11.68 24.18
CA GLN A 116 -7.02 -11.09 24.86
C GLN A 116 -7.72 -12.07 25.81
N SER A 117 -7.20 -13.29 25.91
CA SER A 117 -7.80 -14.36 26.71
C SER A 117 -7.61 -14.12 28.20
N SER A 118 -8.62 -14.55 28.96
CA SER A 118 -8.69 -14.46 30.41
C SER A 118 -8.53 -15.83 31.08
N GLY A 119 -7.89 -16.80 30.41
CA GLY A 119 -7.61 -18.10 31.03
C GLY A 119 -6.80 -17.93 32.31
N LYS A 120 -7.22 -18.56 33.41
CA LYS A 120 -6.63 -18.34 34.74
C LYS A 120 -6.05 -19.59 35.36
N LEU A 121 -4.86 -19.47 35.94
CA LEU A 121 -4.37 -20.36 36.98
C LEU A 121 -4.51 -19.63 38.31
N ILE A 122 -5.32 -20.17 39.22
CA ILE A 122 -5.50 -19.63 40.57
C ILE A 122 -4.91 -20.62 41.56
N VAL A 123 -3.97 -20.14 42.37
CA VAL A 123 -3.28 -20.94 43.38
C VAL A 123 -3.63 -20.39 44.77
N GLU A 124 -4.48 -21.10 45.49
CA GLU A 124 -4.98 -20.71 46.81
C GLU A 124 -4.30 -21.52 47.92
N ASN A 125 -3.07 -21.14 48.27
CA ASN A 125 -2.35 -21.70 49.41
C ASN A 125 -2.61 -20.87 50.68
N HIS A 126 -3.88 -20.66 51.04
CA HIS A 126 -4.27 -19.78 52.15
C HIS A 126 -4.68 -20.53 53.42
N LYS A 127 -4.69 -19.81 54.54
CA LYS A 127 -4.99 -20.30 55.89
C LYS A 127 -6.44 -19.92 56.24
N GLU A 128 -7.36 -20.89 56.36
CA GLU A 128 -8.68 -20.61 56.94
C GLU A 128 -8.54 -20.29 58.45
N TYR A 129 -8.88 -19.06 58.84
CA TYR A 129 -8.90 -18.64 60.25
C TYR A 129 -10.28 -18.87 60.86
N THR A 130 -10.46 -19.88 61.70
CA THR A 130 -11.59 -19.90 62.64
C THR A 130 -11.24 -19.08 63.90
N LYS A 131 -11.89 -17.92 64.08
CA LYS A 131 -11.78 -17.11 65.31
C LYS A 131 -12.29 -17.93 66.51
N LYS A 132 -11.39 -18.46 67.34
CA LYS A 132 -11.75 -18.78 68.73
C LYS A 132 -11.41 -17.59 69.62
N ALA A 133 -12.44 -16.93 70.14
CA ALA A 133 -12.31 -15.86 71.11
C ALA A 133 -11.60 -16.39 72.38
N GLY A 134 -10.38 -15.90 72.65
CA GLY A 134 -9.73 -16.13 73.94
C GLY A 134 -8.21 -16.24 73.90
N LYS A 135 -7.56 -15.17 74.36
CA LYS A 135 -6.17 -15.06 74.85
C LYS A 135 -5.03 -15.26 73.85
N ARG A 136 -4.42 -14.11 73.50
CA ARG A 136 -3.06 -13.97 72.97
C ARG A 136 -2.06 -14.59 73.95
N LYS A 137 -1.33 -15.63 73.53
CA LYS A 137 -0.01 -15.98 74.09
C LYS A 137 0.92 -16.35 72.93
N TYR A 138 1.85 -15.45 72.63
CA TYR A 138 3.00 -15.72 71.76
C TYR A 138 3.92 -16.70 72.50
N GLY A 139 3.87 -17.97 72.13
CA GLY A 139 4.75 -18.99 72.69
C GLY A 139 4.43 -20.36 72.12
N ASN A 140 5.37 -20.88 71.31
CA ASN A 140 5.59 -22.28 70.90
C ASN A 140 4.38 -23.25 70.95
N GLY A 141 3.24 -22.82 70.42
CA GLY A 141 1.99 -23.56 70.43
C GLY A 141 1.68 -24.09 69.04
N SER A 142 1.48 -25.39 68.93
CA SER A 142 0.99 -26.07 67.72
C SER A 142 -0.38 -25.51 67.33
N TYR A 143 -0.47 -24.96 66.12
CA TYR A 143 -1.71 -24.50 65.51
C TYR A 143 -2.30 -25.67 64.70
N THR A 144 -3.50 -26.14 65.06
CA THR A 144 -4.21 -27.18 64.29
C THR A 144 -5.02 -26.53 63.17
N THR A 145 -4.76 -26.92 61.91
CA THR A 145 -5.50 -26.51 60.71
C THR A 145 -6.57 -27.53 60.34
N THR A 146 -7.66 -27.09 59.71
CA THR A 146 -8.79 -27.96 59.33
C THR A 146 -8.84 -28.27 57.83
N HIS A 147 -8.03 -27.61 56.99
CA HIS A 147 -7.83 -27.99 55.59
C HIS A 147 -6.35 -27.89 55.20
N GLY A 148 -5.69 -29.01 54.89
CA GLY A 148 -4.57 -29.15 53.94
C GLY A 148 -3.40 -28.15 53.85
N VAL A 149 -3.18 -27.23 54.79
CA VAL A 149 -2.22 -26.11 54.64
C VAL A 149 -0.78 -26.60 54.57
N TYR A 150 -0.11 -26.38 53.43
CA TYR A 150 1.36 -26.42 53.36
C TYR A 150 1.93 -25.13 53.93
N HIS A 151 1.90 -24.99 55.25
CA HIS A 151 2.31 -23.77 55.95
C HIS A 151 3.75 -23.32 55.61
N THR A 152 4.58 -24.21 55.09
CA THR A 152 5.97 -23.97 54.73
C THR A 152 6.23 -24.00 53.21
N ALA A 153 5.25 -24.31 52.37
CA ALA A 153 5.43 -24.32 50.92
C ALA A 153 5.20 -22.96 50.29
N ALA A 154 5.74 -22.77 49.10
CA ALA A 154 5.30 -21.70 48.22
C ALA A 154 3.91 -21.98 47.63
N GLY A 155 3.23 -20.96 47.08
CA GLY A 155 2.04 -21.20 46.25
C GLY A 155 2.43 -21.95 44.98
N ILE A 156 3.27 -21.31 44.16
CA ILE A 156 3.98 -21.93 43.04
C ILE A 156 5.44 -22.05 43.41
N GLY A 157 5.93 -23.29 43.53
CA GLY A 157 7.33 -23.56 43.77
C GLY A 157 7.57 -24.78 44.65
N THR A 158 8.58 -24.75 45.53
CA THR A 158 8.83 -25.91 46.39
C THR A 158 7.91 -25.99 47.60
N GLY A 159 7.82 -27.20 48.14
CA GLY A 159 7.16 -27.48 49.41
C GLY A 159 7.99 -26.98 50.61
N GLY A 160 7.90 -27.67 51.75
CA GLY A 160 8.53 -27.25 52.99
C GLY A 160 10.07 -27.22 52.99
N SER A 161 10.68 -27.06 54.16
CA SER A 161 12.14 -26.99 54.36
C SER A 161 12.93 -28.19 53.81
N GLU A 162 12.28 -29.32 53.53
CA GLU A 162 12.92 -30.54 53.03
C GLU A 162 12.88 -30.68 51.50
N ASP A 163 12.13 -29.82 50.79
CA ASP A 163 11.87 -29.98 49.36
C ASP A 163 12.87 -29.28 48.43
N GLY A 164 13.85 -28.55 48.99
CA GLY A 164 14.89 -27.85 48.23
C GLY A 164 14.42 -26.55 47.56
N PRO A 165 15.26 -25.95 46.70
CA PRO A 165 14.92 -24.73 45.97
C PRO A 165 13.96 -24.94 44.81
N MET A 166 13.31 -23.85 44.36
CA MET A 166 12.38 -23.84 43.22
C MET A 166 13.07 -24.08 41.89
N GLY A 167 12.37 -24.81 41.00
CA GLY A 167 12.67 -24.87 39.56
C GLY A 167 12.36 -23.59 38.81
N SER A 168 12.32 -23.66 37.48
CA SER A 168 12.09 -22.48 36.64
C SER A 168 10.63 -22.33 36.25
N LEU A 169 10.11 -21.10 36.35
CA LEU A 169 8.77 -20.74 35.92
C LEU A 169 8.86 -19.72 34.79
N TYR A 170 8.21 -20.01 33.67
CA TYR A 170 8.10 -19.12 32.51
C TYR A 170 6.64 -18.79 32.26
N VAL A 171 6.25 -17.52 32.42
CA VAL A 171 4.90 -17.05 32.10
C VAL A 171 4.95 -16.32 30.77
N HIS A 172 4.42 -16.95 29.73
CA HIS A 172 4.37 -16.36 28.39
C HIS A 172 3.15 -15.44 28.24
N SER A 173 1.99 -15.88 28.74
CA SER A 173 0.69 -15.21 28.64
C SER A 173 -0.29 -15.80 29.66
N GLY A 174 -1.54 -15.32 29.67
CA GLY A 174 -2.58 -15.75 30.60
C GLY A 174 -2.55 -15.03 31.94
N THR A 175 -3.43 -15.44 32.84
CA THR A 175 -3.54 -14.88 34.19
C THR A 175 -3.08 -15.91 35.22
N VAL A 176 -2.15 -15.52 36.10
CA VAL A 176 -1.67 -16.33 37.22
C VAL A 176 -1.92 -15.55 38.50
N GLU A 177 -2.87 -16.02 39.31
CA GLU A 177 -3.20 -15.43 40.61
C GLU A 177 -2.75 -16.37 41.73
N VAL A 178 -1.94 -15.88 42.66
CA VAL A 178 -1.42 -16.70 43.77
C VAL A 178 -1.75 -16.05 45.10
N TYR A 179 -2.60 -16.72 45.88
CA TYR A 179 -2.99 -16.32 47.22
C TYR A 179 -2.25 -17.18 48.25
N GLN A 180 -1.31 -16.58 48.97
CA GLN A 180 -0.39 -17.28 49.87
C GLN A 180 -0.61 -16.87 51.33
N GLY A 181 -0.96 -17.83 52.18
CA GLY A 181 -1.14 -17.66 53.63
C GLY A 181 -0.04 -18.30 54.49
N GLY A 182 0.94 -18.95 53.87
CA GLY A 182 2.06 -19.65 54.51
C GLY A 182 3.36 -18.84 54.62
N LEU A 183 4.42 -19.54 55.02
CA LEU A 183 5.77 -19.02 55.21
C LEU A 183 6.66 -19.10 53.96
N GLY A 184 6.26 -19.87 52.94
CA GLY A 184 6.93 -19.86 51.64
C GLY A 184 6.60 -18.59 50.84
N ALA A 185 7.31 -18.38 49.72
CA ALA A 185 6.95 -17.31 48.79
C ALA A 185 5.58 -17.56 48.14
N ALA A 186 4.94 -16.55 47.54
CA ALA A 186 3.79 -16.86 46.68
C ALA A 186 4.28 -17.60 45.43
N ILE A 187 5.29 -17.05 44.76
CA ILE A 187 6.02 -17.71 43.67
C ILE A 187 7.49 -17.78 44.07
N GLY A 188 8.05 -18.98 44.25
CA GLY A 188 9.44 -19.13 44.66
C GLY A 188 9.70 -20.31 45.58
N GLY A 189 10.65 -20.16 46.51
CA GLY A 189 10.98 -21.25 47.42
C GLY A 189 10.04 -21.36 48.63
N GLY A 190 9.98 -22.56 49.21
CA GLY A 190 9.39 -22.78 50.53
C GLY A 190 10.17 -22.11 51.66
N LEU A 191 9.77 -22.35 52.91
CA LEU A 191 10.24 -21.69 54.15
C LEU A 191 11.75 -21.33 54.17
N GLU A 192 12.62 -22.27 53.80
CA GLU A 192 14.08 -22.14 53.92
C GLU A 192 14.81 -22.06 52.58
N TRP A 193 14.05 -21.94 51.48
CA TRP A 193 14.58 -21.98 50.13
C TRP A 193 14.14 -20.78 49.31
N GLY A 194 14.95 -20.45 48.32
CA GLY A 194 14.60 -19.49 47.27
C GLY A 194 14.43 -20.19 45.93
N ILE A 195 14.51 -19.40 44.86
CA ILE A 195 14.63 -19.92 43.50
C ILE A 195 16.00 -20.60 43.37
N GLY A 196 16.07 -21.76 42.72
CA GLY A 196 17.34 -22.47 42.48
C GLY A 196 18.35 -21.56 41.79
N VAL A 197 19.64 -21.71 42.11
CA VAL A 197 20.69 -20.84 41.55
C VAL A 197 20.85 -20.97 40.04
N ASN A 198 20.40 -22.10 39.47
CA ASN A 198 20.34 -22.37 38.03
C ASN A 198 18.91 -22.29 37.47
N SER A 199 17.98 -21.79 38.27
CA SER A 199 16.56 -21.65 37.96
C SER A 199 16.17 -20.18 37.95
N GLU A 200 15.07 -19.85 37.28
CA GLU A 200 14.63 -18.46 37.14
C GLU A 200 13.11 -18.35 37.16
N VAL A 201 12.62 -17.15 37.52
CA VAL A 201 11.25 -16.75 37.23
C VAL A 201 11.30 -15.76 36.09
N THR A 202 10.69 -16.11 34.96
CA THR A 202 10.67 -15.26 33.77
C THR A 202 9.24 -14.98 33.33
N ILE A 203 8.89 -13.70 33.24
CA ILE A 203 7.58 -13.22 32.83
C ILE A 203 7.74 -12.46 31.51
N PHE A 204 7.27 -13.05 30.42
CA PHE A 204 7.27 -12.41 29.11
C PHE A 204 6.02 -11.54 28.90
N GLY A 205 4.90 -11.89 29.53
CA GLY A 205 3.66 -11.12 29.47
C GLY A 205 2.51 -11.81 30.22
N GLY A 206 1.28 -11.34 29.99
CA GLY A 206 0.11 -11.78 30.75
C GLY A 206 -0.08 -10.97 32.04
N ILE A 207 -0.85 -11.52 32.98
CA ILE A 207 -1.10 -10.96 34.31
C ILE A 207 -0.54 -11.95 35.34
N VAL A 208 0.37 -11.49 36.20
CA VAL A 208 0.88 -12.27 37.33
C VAL A 208 0.63 -11.48 38.60
N GLU A 209 -0.31 -11.95 39.40
CA GLU A 209 -0.70 -11.31 40.66
C GLU A 209 -0.44 -12.24 41.83
N THR A 210 0.26 -11.73 42.85
CA THR A 210 0.48 -12.44 44.10
C THR A 210 -0.06 -11.64 45.27
N HIS A 211 -0.72 -12.36 46.17
CA HIS A 211 -1.34 -11.82 47.37
C HIS A 211 -0.90 -12.64 48.56
N VAL A 212 -0.01 -12.08 49.39
CA VAL A 212 0.50 -12.76 50.58
C VAL A 212 -0.22 -12.24 51.82
N PHE A 213 -0.98 -13.11 52.49
CA PHE A 213 -1.74 -12.82 53.70
C PHE A 213 -1.12 -13.54 54.90
N SER A 214 -0.17 -12.88 55.59
CA SER A 214 0.45 -13.46 56.80
C SER A 214 0.21 -12.62 58.05
N ASP A 215 -0.04 -13.30 59.16
CA ASP A 215 -0.25 -12.71 60.48
C ASP A 215 1.05 -12.44 61.26
N ASN A 216 2.22 -12.94 60.84
CA ASN A 216 3.48 -12.74 61.59
C ASN A 216 4.77 -12.94 60.80
N TYR A 217 4.76 -13.74 59.73
CA TYR A 217 5.98 -14.04 58.97
C TYR A 217 5.62 -14.43 57.54
N SER A 218 6.25 -13.80 56.55
CA SER A 218 5.95 -14.05 55.15
C SER A 218 7.23 -14.30 54.36
N GLY A 219 7.15 -15.20 53.37
CA GLY A 219 8.05 -15.19 52.23
C GLY A 219 7.83 -13.94 51.37
N ALA A 220 8.60 -13.84 50.29
CA ALA A 220 8.39 -12.84 49.26
C ALA A 220 7.08 -13.09 48.51
N GLY A 221 6.55 -12.07 47.83
CA GLY A 221 5.53 -12.32 46.82
C GLY A 221 6.13 -13.15 45.68
N ILE A 222 7.26 -12.70 45.12
CA ILE A 222 8.07 -13.47 44.17
C ILE A 222 9.52 -13.55 44.67
N GLY A 223 10.03 -14.76 44.95
CA GLY A 223 11.42 -14.99 45.34
C GLY A 223 11.62 -15.97 46.50
N GLY A 224 12.18 -15.48 47.62
CA GLY A 224 12.57 -16.32 48.76
C GLY A 224 11.41 -16.67 49.70
N GLY A 225 11.40 -17.88 50.27
CA GLY A 225 10.60 -18.15 51.46
C GLY A 225 11.13 -17.42 52.69
N MET A 226 10.36 -17.42 53.78
CA MET A 226 10.57 -16.57 54.96
C MET A 226 12.01 -16.55 55.53
N LYS A 227 12.79 -17.63 55.44
CA LYS A 227 14.18 -17.69 55.92
C LYS A 227 15.23 -17.75 54.80
N ALA A 228 14.86 -17.33 53.59
CA ALA A 228 15.67 -17.52 52.41
C ALA A 228 15.91 -16.21 51.65
N ASN A 229 17.05 -16.18 50.98
CA ASN A 229 17.31 -15.19 49.94
C ASN A 229 16.42 -15.46 48.72
N GLN A 230 16.35 -14.49 47.82
CA GLN A 230 15.64 -14.66 46.53
C GLN A 230 16.08 -15.92 45.78
N GLY A 231 17.40 -16.17 45.72
CA GLY A 231 17.99 -17.24 44.92
C GLY A 231 18.26 -16.80 43.48
N GLY A 232 17.85 -17.61 42.50
CA GLY A 232 17.96 -17.32 41.06
C GLY A 232 17.29 -16.02 40.60
N PRO A 233 17.56 -15.59 39.35
CA PRO A 233 17.10 -14.30 38.84
C PRO A 233 15.59 -14.26 38.61
N ILE A 234 15.03 -13.06 38.73
CA ILE A 234 13.65 -12.74 38.35
C ILE A 234 13.71 -11.79 37.16
N ASN A 235 13.20 -12.22 36.01
CA ASN A 235 13.25 -11.51 34.74
C ASN A 235 11.82 -11.13 34.32
N ILE A 236 11.56 -9.84 34.11
CA ILE A 236 10.27 -9.31 33.68
C ILE A 236 10.48 -8.56 32.37
N TYR A 237 9.99 -9.13 31.27
CA TYR A 237 10.09 -8.55 29.94
C TYR A 237 8.82 -7.80 29.53
N GLY A 238 7.66 -8.13 30.11
CA GLY A 238 6.38 -7.52 29.76
C GLY A 238 5.22 -7.97 30.66
N GLY A 239 4.00 -7.56 30.30
CA GLY A 239 2.77 -7.89 31.04
C GLY A 239 2.50 -6.99 32.24
N THR A 240 1.52 -7.39 33.05
CA THR A 240 1.20 -6.75 34.34
C THR A 240 1.64 -7.67 35.46
N VAL A 241 2.50 -7.20 36.35
CA VAL A 241 3.01 -7.96 37.49
C VAL A 241 2.65 -7.22 38.78
N GLY A 242 1.72 -7.74 39.55
CA GLY A 242 1.35 -7.23 40.86
C GLY A 242 1.85 -8.15 41.95
N SER A 243 2.87 -7.77 42.71
CA SER A 243 3.36 -8.55 43.83
C SER A 243 3.05 -7.84 45.14
N MET A 244 2.08 -8.35 45.90
CA MET A 244 1.50 -7.65 47.03
C MET A 244 1.56 -8.48 48.31
N ILE A 245 2.29 -7.98 49.30
CA ILE A 245 2.27 -8.54 50.65
C ILE A 245 1.32 -7.71 51.53
N ASP A 246 0.14 -8.27 51.81
CA ASP A 246 -0.93 -7.61 52.56
C ASP A 246 -1.08 -8.22 53.97
N GLY A 247 -0.32 -7.68 54.93
CA GLY A 247 -0.46 -8.03 56.36
C GLY A 247 -1.13 -6.91 57.15
N ASP A 248 -2.04 -7.19 58.08
CA ASP A 248 -2.57 -6.18 59.03
C ASP A 248 -1.41 -5.54 59.82
N TRP A 249 -1.41 -4.22 60.07
CA TRP A 249 -0.29 -3.47 60.66
C TRP A 249 0.18 -3.95 62.04
N GLN A 250 -0.66 -4.72 62.73
CA GLN A 250 -0.33 -5.36 64.01
C GLN A 250 0.45 -6.68 63.85
N SER A 251 0.59 -7.16 62.62
CA SER A 251 1.10 -8.46 62.23
C SER A 251 2.31 -8.29 61.31
N CYS A 252 3.49 -8.72 61.78
CA CYS A 252 4.77 -8.39 61.17
C CYS A 252 5.00 -9.16 59.85
N SER A 253 4.54 -8.67 58.70
CA SER A 253 4.98 -9.22 57.41
C SER A 253 6.38 -8.67 57.06
N HIS A 254 7.32 -9.56 56.70
CA HIS A 254 8.74 -9.20 56.60
C HIS A 254 9.33 -9.40 55.19
N GLY A 255 8.67 -10.17 54.33
CA GLY A 255 9.18 -10.45 52.97
C GLY A 255 9.12 -9.25 52.03
N ALA A 256 9.96 -9.26 51.00
CA ALA A 256 9.91 -8.29 49.92
C ALA A 256 8.75 -8.56 48.96
N GLY A 257 8.24 -7.54 48.28
CA GLY A 257 7.27 -7.75 47.19
C GLY A 257 7.91 -8.66 46.13
N ILE A 258 9.06 -8.26 45.62
CA ILE A 258 9.90 -9.06 44.71
C ILE A 258 11.31 -9.13 45.31
N GLY A 259 11.78 -10.32 45.67
CA GLY A 259 13.15 -10.54 46.13
C GLY A 259 13.28 -11.46 47.33
N GLY A 260 13.96 -10.99 48.38
CA GLY A 260 14.24 -11.76 49.59
C GLY A 260 12.99 -12.12 50.38
N GLY A 261 12.97 -13.31 50.98
CA GLY A 261 11.90 -13.69 51.91
C GLY A 261 12.25 -13.27 53.34
N GLY A 262 11.23 -13.09 54.18
CA GLY A 262 11.32 -12.63 55.59
C GLY A 262 12.69 -12.34 56.23
N TRP A 263 13.04 -13.08 57.27
CA TRP A 263 14.07 -12.71 58.24
C TRP A 263 15.48 -12.86 57.64
N ASP A 264 16.18 -11.74 57.50
CA ASP A 264 17.50 -11.60 56.89
C ASP A 264 17.60 -12.08 55.42
N GLY A 265 16.47 -12.26 54.73
CA GLY A 265 16.49 -12.67 53.33
C GLY A 265 17.00 -11.56 52.42
N ASN A 266 18.13 -11.82 51.78
CA ASN A 266 18.73 -10.89 50.84
C ASN A 266 17.98 -10.92 49.50
N GLY A 267 17.85 -9.74 48.89
CA GLY A 267 17.48 -9.61 47.50
C GLY A 267 18.51 -10.29 46.59
N GLY A 268 18.05 -10.73 45.42
CA GLY A 268 18.90 -11.32 44.38
C GLY A 268 18.96 -10.39 43.17
N THR A 269 19.09 -10.99 41.99
CA THR A 269 19.06 -10.25 40.73
C THR A 269 17.63 -10.09 40.24
N VAL A 270 17.18 -8.86 40.01
CA VAL A 270 15.88 -8.55 39.41
C VAL A 270 16.10 -7.71 38.16
N ASN A 271 15.67 -8.21 37.00
CA ASN A 271 15.79 -7.53 35.72
C ASN A 271 14.39 -7.18 35.19
N ILE A 272 14.13 -5.90 34.94
CA ILE A 272 12.87 -5.41 34.40
C ILE A 272 13.14 -4.71 33.08
N TRP A 273 12.78 -5.35 31.98
CA TRP A 273 12.93 -4.81 30.62
C TRP A 273 11.67 -4.11 30.13
N GLY A 274 10.50 -4.43 30.68
CA GLY A 274 9.22 -3.89 30.26
C GLY A 274 8.06 -4.29 31.17
N GLY A 275 6.84 -3.91 30.76
CA GLY A 275 5.61 -4.20 31.50
C GLY A 275 5.22 -3.15 32.53
N HIS A 276 4.13 -3.43 33.25
CA HIS A 276 3.66 -2.65 34.39
C HIS A 276 3.87 -3.48 35.67
N VAL A 277 4.83 -3.09 36.48
CA VAL A 277 5.25 -3.82 37.68
C VAL A 277 4.87 -3.03 38.92
N ILE A 278 4.07 -3.63 39.79
CA ILE A 278 3.74 -3.11 41.11
C ILE A 278 4.32 -4.09 42.13
N ALA A 279 5.23 -3.63 42.98
CA ALA A 279 5.90 -4.45 43.98
C ALA A 279 5.75 -3.83 45.37
N ILE A 280 5.00 -4.49 46.24
CA ILE A 280 4.65 -4.00 47.58
C ILE A 280 5.16 -5.01 48.61
N GLY A 281 6.18 -4.58 49.35
CA GLY A 281 6.75 -5.34 50.46
C GLY A 281 5.87 -5.35 51.71
N GLY A 282 6.17 -6.28 52.60
CA GLY A 282 5.57 -6.32 53.94
C GLY A 282 5.98 -5.12 54.80
N LYS A 283 5.50 -5.09 56.06
CA LYS A 283 5.80 -4.02 57.03
C LYS A 283 7.27 -3.63 57.12
N ASP A 284 8.17 -4.62 57.04
CA ASP A 284 9.62 -4.43 57.15
C ASP A 284 10.38 -4.89 55.89
N GLY A 285 9.67 -5.29 54.83
CA GLY A 285 10.26 -5.75 53.57
C GLY A 285 10.25 -4.68 52.48
N CYS A 286 11.18 -4.76 51.54
CA CYS A 286 11.29 -3.79 50.45
C CYS A 286 10.26 -4.07 49.35
N GLY A 287 9.94 -3.07 48.52
CA GLY A 287 9.12 -3.31 47.34
C GLY A 287 9.83 -4.30 46.42
N ILE A 288 11.04 -3.94 46.02
CA ILE A 288 11.96 -4.80 45.26
C ILE A 288 13.30 -4.86 46.00
N GLY A 289 13.81 -6.07 46.26
CA GLY A 289 15.12 -6.29 46.86
C GLY A 289 15.06 -7.10 48.15
N GLY A 290 15.60 -6.55 49.25
CA GLY A 290 15.76 -7.25 50.52
C GLY A 290 14.51 -7.30 51.40
N ALA A 291 14.51 -8.23 52.35
CA ALA A 291 13.50 -8.35 53.39
C ALA A 291 14.00 -7.76 54.74
N ASP A 292 13.27 -7.98 55.85
CA ASP A 292 13.66 -7.50 57.19
C ASP A 292 15.08 -7.96 57.55
N GLY A 293 16.01 -7.02 57.78
CA GLY A 293 17.43 -7.32 58.04
C GLY A 293 18.26 -7.75 56.83
N GLY A 294 17.64 -7.94 55.66
CA GLY A 294 18.28 -8.36 54.41
C GLY A 294 18.92 -7.23 53.59
N LYS A 295 19.89 -7.61 52.76
CA LYS A 295 20.54 -6.74 51.76
C LYS A 295 19.70 -6.60 50.49
N GLY A 296 19.92 -5.55 49.71
CA GLY A 296 19.06 -5.22 48.57
C GLY A 296 19.21 -6.05 47.28
N GLY A 297 20.38 -6.63 47.02
CA GLY A 297 20.65 -7.34 45.76
C GLY A 297 20.90 -6.41 44.58
N ASP A 298 20.82 -6.93 43.35
CA ASP A 298 21.12 -6.19 42.12
C ASP A 298 19.83 -6.00 41.30
N VAL A 299 19.39 -4.75 41.16
CA VAL A 299 18.15 -4.42 40.45
C VAL A 299 18.46 -3.63 39.18
N HIS A 300 18.05 -4.16 38.03
CA HIS A 300 18.22 -3.50 36.73
C HIS A 300 16.86 -3.19 36.12
N ILE A 301 16.60 -1.93 35.82
CA ILE A 301 15.36 -1.47 35.19
C ILE A 301 15.72 -0.82 33.86
N TYR A 302 15.48 -1.56 32.78
CA TYR A 302 15.75 -1.15 31.42
C TYR A 302 14.52 -0.51 30.73
N GLY A 303 13.32 -0.79 31.23
CA GLY A 303 12.07 -0.29 30.64
C GLY A 303 10.83 -0.57 31.49
N GLY A 304 9.66 -0.24 30.93
CA GLY A 304 8.37 -0.42 31.60
C GLY A 304 8.01 0.70 32.59
N THR A 305 6.93 0.47 33.34
CA THR A 305 6.53 1.28 34.48
C THR A 305 6.63 0.44 35.74
N VAL A 306 7.47 0.85 36.69
CA VAL A 306 7.72 0.13 37.95
C VAL A 306 7.30 1.01 39.10
N GLU A 307 6.37 0.53 39.92
CA GLU A 307 6.00 1.13 41.18
C GLU A 307 6.38 0.20 42.33
N ALA A 308 7.32 0.64 43.15
CA ALA A 308 7.84 -0.14 44.26
C ALA A 308 7.54 0.55 45.59
N ARG A 309 7.07 -0.24 46.56
CA ARG A 309 6.68 0.23 47.89
C ARG A 309 7.29 -0.67 48.96
N GLY A 310 8.22 -0.10 49.72
CA GLY A 310 8.81 -0.72 50.89
C GLY A 310 8.03 -0.43 52.17
N GLY A 311 8.25 -1.28 53.16
CA GLY A 311 7.78 -1.11 54.52
C GLY A 311 8.49 0.02 55.28
N GLU A 312 8.17 0.20 56.56
CA GLU A 312 8.66 1.32 57.40
C GLU A 312 10.19 1.39 57.52
N LYS A 313 10.84 0.22 57.43
CA LYS A 313 12.28 0.08 57.63
C LYS A 313 13.03 -0.38 56.38
N CYS A 314 12.34 -0.51 55.25
CA CYS A 314 12.94 -0.95 54.00
C CYS A 314 12.79 0.09 52.90
N SER A 315 13.71 0.05 51.95
CA SER A 315 13.70 0.87 50.75
C SER A 315 12.53 0.50 49.83
N ALA A 316 12.12 1.41 48.96
CA ALA A 316 11.23 1.12 47.85
C ALA A 316 11.88 0.06 46.94
N ILE A 317 13.13 0.33 46.56
CA ILE A 317 13.99 -0.60 45.84
C ILE A 317 15.34 -0.59 46.57
N GLY A 318 15.84 -1.77 46.94
CA GLY A 318 17.11 -1.93 47.66
C GLY A 318 16.96 -2.80 48.92
N GLY A 319 17.67 -2.45 49.99
CA GLY A 319 17.77 -3.28 51.19
C GLY A 319 17.21 -2.65 52.46
N TYR A 320 17.25 -3.40 53.56
CA TYR A 320 16.80 -2.94 54.88
C TYR A 320 17.62 -1.75 55.41
N ARG A 321 17.05 -0.95 56.33
CA ARG A 321 17.74 0.18 56.95
C ARG A 321 19.03 -0.26 57.65
N GLY A 322 20.15 0.38 57.32
CA GLY A 322 21.46 0.08 57.90
C GLY A 322 22.15 -1.17 57.35
N LYS A 323 21.53 -1.85 56.38
CA LYS A 323 22.13 -2.92 55.60
C LYS A 323 22.60 -2.40 54.25
N ASP A 324 23.39 -3.21 53.57
CA ASP A 324 23.79 -2.96 52.19
C ASP A 324 22.55 -2.82 51.30
N LYS A 325 22.47 -1.71 50.57
CA LYS A 325 21.33 -1.38 49.72
C LYS A 325 21.37 -2.10 48.39
N GLY A 326 22.48 -2.74 48.06
CA GLY A 326 22.67 -3.34 46.74
C GLY A 326 22.88 -2.28 45.67
N THR A 327 22.75 -2.69 44.40
CA THR A 327 22.92 -1.80 43.25
C THR A 327 21.59 -1.58 42.53
N ILE A 328 21.36 -0.38 42.03
CA ILE A 328 20.20 -0.09 41.16
C ILE A 328 20.68 0.58 39.88
N THR A 329 20.47 -0.08 38.75
CA THR A 329 20.78 0.46 37.43
C THR A 329 19.49 0.79 36.67
N PHE A 330 19.45 1.99 36.08
CA PHE A 330 18.34 2.44 35.25
C PHE A 330 18.83 2.67 33.81
N ALA A 331 18.02 2.32 32.82
CA ALA A 331 18.27 2.77 31.45
C ALA A 331 18.21 4.29 31.32
N ASP A 332 18.96 4.80 30.35
CA ASP A 332 19.23 6.22 30.14
C ASP A 332 17.98 7.08 29.88
N ASN A 333 16.90 6.46 29.42
CA ASN A 333 15.65 7.11 29.04
C ASN A 333 14.58 7.08 30.13
N LEU A 334 14.83 6.49 31.31
CA LEU A 334 13.84 6.41 32.37
C LEU A 334 13.87 7.65 33.27
N LYS A 335 12.85 7.85 34.09
CA LYS A 335 12.81 8.78 35.21
C LYS A 335 12.33 8.15 36.49
N VAL A 336 12.83 8.68 37.61
CA VAL A 336 12.55 8.18 38.96
C VAL A 336 11.92 9.27 39.78
N MET A 337 10.74 8.96 40.29
CA MET A 337 10.06 9.68 41.35
C MET A 337 10.19 8.84 42.61
N ALA A 338 10.47 9.46 43.75
CA ALA A 338 10.54 8.74 45.01
C ALA A 338 10.07 9.59 46.17
N GLY A 339 9.50 8.96 47.19
CA GLY A 339 8.79 9.65 48.26
C GLY A 339 8.57 8.74 49.46
N THR A 340 8.01 9.29 50.52
CA THR A 340 7.63 8.49 51.69
C THR A 340 6.14 8.13 51.60
N ALA A 341 5.85 6.84 51.38
CA ALA A 341 4.51 6.29 51.55
C ALA A 341 4.28 5.92 53.02
N THR A 342 3.10 6.23 53.52
CA THR A 342 2.58 5.76 54.82
C THR A 342 1.28 5.02 54.53
N ARG A 343 1.13 3.80 55.03
CA ARG A 343 -0.12 3.06 54.85
C ARG A 343 -1.15 3.52 55.88
N LYS A 344 -2.40 3.70 55.45
CA LYS A 344 -3.50 4.09 56.34
C LYS A 344 -4.35 2.90 56.79
N GLU A 345 -4.57 1.93 55.90
CA GLU A 345 -5.38 0.73 56.15
C GLU A 345 -4.98 -0.41 55.18
N ARG A 346 -5.63 -1.58 55.27
CA ARG A 346 -5.32 -2.77 54.48
C ARG A 346 -5.32 -2.43 52.97
N GLY A 347 -4.22 -2.67 52.26
CA GLY A 347 -4.06 -2.30 50.85
C GLY A 347 -4.05 -0.79 50.50
N ASN A 348 -4.36 0.13 51.42
CA ASN A 348 -4.51 1.56 51.10
C ASN A 348 -3.34 2.38 51.64
N TYR A 349 -2.58 2.99 50.71
CA TYR A 349 -1.37 3.75 51.01
C TYR A 349 -1.61 5.22 50.65
N GLU A 350 -1.31 6.10 51.59
CA GLU A 350 -1.22 7.53 51.29
C GLU A 350 0.23 7.96 51.18
N LEU A 351 0.53 8.56 50.03
CA LEU A 351 1.72 9.35 49.87
C LEU A 351 1.59 10.57 50.79
N LYS A 352 2.60 10.85 51.62
CA LYS A 352 2.66 12.14 52.30
C LYS A 352 2.90 13.19 51.21
N THR A 353 1.84 13.90 50.87
CA THR A 353 1.55 14.65 49.64
C THR A 353 2.49 15.82 49.26
N ASN A 354 3.72 15.88 49.79
CA ASN A 354 4.65 16.99 49.52
C ASN A 354 6.04 16.53 49.01
N THR A 355 6.21 15.26 48.59
CA THR A 355 7.53 14.70 48.27
C THR A 355 7.63 13.90 46.97
N GLU A 356 6.61 13.92 46.10
CA GLU A 356 6.78 13.46 44.71
C GLU A 356 7.73 14.42 43.98
N ARG A 357 9.02 14.10 44.09
CA ARG A 357 10.09 14.81 43.41
C ARG A 357 10.66 13.88 42.36
N VAL A 358 10.80 14.38 41.14
CA VAL A 358 11.62 13.72 40.12
C VAL A 358 13.08 13.95 40.48
N PHE A 359 13.85 12.87 40.60
CA PHE A 359 15.25 12.93 40.99
C PHE A 359 16.16 13.06 39.77
N THR A 360 17.22 13.87 39.93
CA THR A 360 18.24 14.02 38.90
C THR A 360 18.96 12.70 38.66
N ASN A 361 19.59 12.51 37.50
CA ASN A 361 20.15 11.20 37.15
C ASN A 361 21.10 10.63 38.22
N ALA A 362 21.94 11.49 38.80
CA ALA A 362 22.88 11.14 39.86
C ALA A 362 22.22 10.81 41.21
N GLU A 363 20.98 11.24 41.44
CA GLU A 363 20.28 11.05 42.73
C GLU A 363 19.35 9.82 42.73
N ARG A 364 19.03 9.24 41.57
CA ARG A 364 17.93 8.26 41.41
C ARG A 364 18.09 6.99 42.22
N GLU A 365 19.29 6.41 42.22
CA GLU A 365 19.58 5.21 43.00
C GLU A 365 19.38 5.46 44.50
N ALA A 366 20.04 6.50 45.03
CA ALA A 366 19.86 6.92 46.41
C ALA A 366 18.39 7.29 46.71
N ALA A 367 17.68 7.84 45.74
CA ALA A 367 16.28 8.20 45.90
C ALA A 367 15.41 6.99 46.23
N CYS A 368 15.58 5.89 45.49
CA CYS A 368 14.90 4.63 45.73
C CYS A 368 15.36 3.93 47.02
N GLN A 369 16.66 3.98 47.32
CA GLN A 369 17.27 3.28 48.46
C GLN A 369 16.97 3.92 49.82
N TYR A 370 16.63 5.20 49.89
CA TYR A 370 16.40 5.90 51.16
C TYR A 370 14.95 6.34 51.38
N ARG A 371 14.03 5.87 50.53
CA ARG A 371 12.60 6.20 50.60
C ARG A 371 11.76 4.93 50.49
N THR A 372 10.51 5.00 50.92
CA THR A 372 9.60 3.84 50.99
C THR A 372 8.71 3.71 49.76
N TRP A 373 8.69 4.70 48.87
CA TRP A 373 8.01 4.65 47.58
C TRP A 373 8.93 5.11 46.47
N ALA A 374 8.90 4.42 45.34
CA ALA A 374 9.53 4.82 44.11
C ALA A 374 8.66 4.44 42.92
N LYS A 375 8.60 5.34 41.94
CA LYS A 375 8.01 5.09 40.63
C LYS A 375 9.03 5.38 39.55
N VAL A 376 9.25 4.40 38.69
CA VAL A 376 10.13 4.44 37.54
C VAL A 376 9.26 4.36 36.29
N GLU A 377 9.43 5.30 35.37
CA GLU A 377 8.69 5.29 34.09
C GLU A 377 9.53 5.99 33.01
N ALA A 378 9.07 5.95 31.77
CA ALA A 378 9.75 6.66 30.68
C ALA A 378 9.87 8.17 30.96
N CYS A 379 11.04 8.73 30.70
CA CYS A 379 11.26 10.17 30.72
C CYS A 379 10.79 10.76 29.39
N LEU A 380 9.68 11.50 29.43
CA LEU A 380 9.13 12.17 28.25
C LEU A 380 9.84 13.51 28.05
N HIS A 381 10.32 13.75 26.83
CA HIS A 381 11.10 14.94 26.45
C HIS A 381 10.36 15.81 25.43
N THR A 382 9.02 15.83 25.49
CA THR A 382 8.19 16.70 24.66
C THR A 382 8.14 18.10 25.27
N ALA A 383 8.55 19.11 24.51
CA ALA A 383 8.24 20.49 24.85
C ALA A 383 6.71 20.70 24.81
N PRO A 384 6.08 21.30 25.83
CA PRO A 384 4.69 21.69 25.74
C PRO A 384 4.51 22.71 24.59
N ALA A 385 3.41 22.58 23.86
CA ALA A 385 3.10 23.34 22.65
C ALA A 385 2.98 24.86 22.87
N ASP A 386 2.92 25.32 24.12
CA ASP A 386 2.81 26.71 24.51
C ASP A 386 4.17 27.39 24.81
N GLY A 387 5.28 26.66 24.68
CA GLY A 387 6.62 27.17 24.99
C GLY A 387 6.80 27.57 26.45
N SER A 388 5.91 27.14 27.35
CA SER A 388 5.95 27.53 28.76
C SER A 388 6.92 26.69 29.59
N ASP A 389 7.74 25.85 28.97
CA ASP A 389 8.70 25.02 29.70
C ASP A 389 9.93 25.84 30.14
N LYS A 390 9.70 26.62 31.18
CA LYS A 390 10.74 27.05 32.12
C LYS A 390 10.88 26.04 33.26
N THR A 391 10.61 24.74 33.06
CA THR A 391 10.89 23.76 34.10
C THR A 391 12.39 23.50 34.16
N GLU A 392 12.92 23.35 35.37
CA GLU A 392 14.32 23.08 35.68
C GLU A 392 14.84 21.74 35.08
N ALA A 393 14.06 21.08 34.22
CA ALA A 393 14.26 19.75 33.67
C ALA A 393 15.36 19.66 32.60
N ILE A 394 15.61 20.72 31.83
CA ILE A 394 16.65 20.75 30.78
C ILE A 394 17.75 21.74 31.17
N TYR A 395 19.02 21.34 31.02
CA TYR A 395 20.16 22.25 31.13
C TYR A 395 21.07 22.12 29.90
N TYR A 396 21.97 23.10 29.73
CA TYR A 396 22.77 23.23 28.52
C TYR A 396 24.26 23.26 28.85
N THR A 397 25.06 22.56 28.07
CA THR A 397 26.52 22.69 28.04
C THR A 397 26.92 23.30 26.71
N ILE A 398 27.69 24.39 26.71
CA ILE A 398 28.19 25.00 25.47
C ILE A 398 29.37 24.17 24.99
N ASP A 399 29.26 23.60 23.79
CA ASP A 399 30.29 22.75 23.20
C ASP A 399 31.34 23.62 22.49
N ASP A 400 30.88 24.57 21.66
CA ASP A 400 31.74 25.51 20.95
C ASP A 400 30.98 26.80 20.54
N LYS A 401 31.56 27.58 19.61
CA LYS A 401 30.96 28.84 19.11
C LYS A 401 29.71 28.65 18.26
N ASN A 402 29.41 27.42 17.83
CA ASN A 402 28.36 27.07 16.89
C ASN A 402 27.36 26.04 17.46
N THR A 403 27.69 25.37 18.58
CA THR A 403 26.90 24.25 19.12
C THR A 403 26.81 24.22 20.65
N HIS A 404 25.68 23.68 21.15
CA HIS A 404 25.47 23.33 22.55
C HIS A 404 24.80 21.95 22.67
N THR A 405 25.04 21.27 23.78
CA THR A 405 24.36 20.02 24.13
C THR A 405 23.27 20.31 25.17
N LYS A 406 22.03 19.96 24.83
CA LYS A 406 20.90 19.88 25.77
C LYS A 406 21.03 18.60 26.56
N HIS A 407 20.82 18.68 27.87
CA HIS A 407 20.82 17.56 28.78
C HIS A 407 19.49 17.50 29.51
N CYS A 408 18.90 16.31 29.59
CA CYS A 408 17.87 16.08 30.60
C CYS A 408 18.53 16.05 31.98
N ARG A 409 18.00 16.81 32.93
CA ARG A 409 18.43 16.78 34.34
C ARG A 409 18.04 15.46 35.00
N TYR A 410 16.90 14.93 34.58
CA TYR A 410 16.37 13.73 35.16
C TYR A 410 17.10 12.55 34.57
N CYS A 411 17.04 12.30 33.26
CA CYS A 411 17.61 11.10 32.64
C CYS A 411 18.96 11.36 31.96
N ASN A 412 19.51 10.39 31.25
CA ASN A 412 20.78 10.52 30.51
C ASN A 412 20.60 10.98 29.05
N ALA A 413 19.38 11.36 28.64
CA ALA A 413 19.14 11.86 27.30
C ALA A 413 19.88 13.18 27.05
N THR A 414 20.59 13.23 25.93
CA THR A 414 21.27 14.43 25.45
C THR A 414 20.96 14.67 23.98
N TRP A 415 20.89 15.93 23.59
CA TRP A 415 20.66 16.34 22.20
C TRP A 415 21.65 17.43 21.83
N LYS A 416 22.45 17.19 20.80
CA LYS A 416 23.34 18.21 20.27
C LYS A 416 22.56 19.13 19.34
N GLU A 417 22.69 20.43 19.57
CA GLU A 417 22.03 21.46 18.77
C GLU A 417 23.04 22.48 18.26
N SER A 418 22.71 23.10 17.12
CA SER A 418 23.49 24.18 16.53
C SER A 418 22.75 25.51 16.67
N HIS A 419 23.49 26.61 16.79
CA HIS A 419 22.91 27.96 16.88
C HIS A 419 22.31 28.38 15.53
N TYR A 420 21.00 28.19 15.32
CA TYR A 420 20.35 28.54 14.05
C TYR A 420 19.01 29.28 14.19
N ASP A 421 18.73 29.89 15.34
CA ASP A 421 17.50 30.68 15.51
C ASP A 421 17.70 31.95 16.36
N VAL A 422 16.84 32.94 16.14
CA VAL A 422 16.97 34.36 16.55
C VAL A 422 16.95 34.60 18.07
N THR A 423 16.79 33.55 18.87
CA THR A 423 16.90 33.56 20.34
C THR A 423 17.50 32.24 20.82
N CYS A 424 18.80 32.03 20.61
CA CYS A 424 19.52 31.03 21.40
C CYS A 424 19.50 31.45 22.87
N VAL A 425 19.03 30.59 23.78
CA VAL A 425 19.06 30.81 25.24
C VAL A 425 20.49 31.08 25.75
N CYS A 426 21.51 30.71 24.96
CA CYS A 426 22.93 30.96 25.19
C CYS A 426 23.42 32.40 24.92
N GLY A 427 22.62 33.25 24.24
CA GLY A 427 22.91 34.68 24.06
C GLY A 427 23.97 35.07 23.01
N LYS A 428 24.31 34.22 22.02
CA LYS A 428 25.28 34.54 20.94
C LYS A 428 24.62 34.50 19.55
N ASN A 429 24.82 35.54 18.73
CA ASN A 429 24.26 35.67 17.36
C ASN A 429 25.37 35.81 16.29
N SER A 430 25.23 35.10 15.16
CA SER A 430 26.14 35.11 14.00
C SER A 430 25.39 35.39 12.69
N MET A 431 25.11 36.67 12.40
CA MET A 431 24.33 37.12 11.23
C MET A 431 25.23 37.74 10.14
N VAL A 432 24.88 37.52 8.86
CA VAL A 432 25.48 38.07 7.63
C VAL A 432 24.49 39.02 6.95
N GLN A 433 24.98 40.13 6.37
CA GLN A 433 24.17 41.12 5.64
C GLN A 433 24.35 40.99 4.12
N ILE A 434 23.24 40.88 3.39
CA ILE A 434 23.20 40.78 1.91
C ILE A 434 22.40 41.97 1.35
N GLY A 435 23.02 42.77 0.50
CA GLY A 435 22.38 43.90 -0.19
C GLY A 435 21.92 43.52 -1.60
N ILE A 436 20.62 43.65 -1.89
CA ILE A 436 20.03 43.37 -3.21
C ILE A 436 19.63 44.68 -3.90
N HIS A 437 20.25 44.99 -5.04
CA HIS A 437 20.08 46.25 -5.77
C HIS A 437 19.28 46.07 -7.07
N ASN A 438 18.02 46.51 -7.05
CA ASN A 438 17.12 46.53 -8.22
C ASN A 438 17.37 47.74 -9.13
N PRO A 439 17.00 47.69 -10.42
CA PRO A 439 17.13 48.84 -11.32
C PRO A 439 16.31 50.05 -10.81
N GLY A 440 16.85 51.24 -11.02
CA GLY A 440 16.16 52.51 -10.77
C GLY A 440 15.27 52.92 -11.94
N THR A 441 14.63 54.09 -11.83
CA THR A 441 13.66 54.59 -12.83
C THR A 441 14.29 55.29 -14.04
N THR A 442 15.62 55.34 -14.13
CA THR A 442 16.35 55.94 -15.25
C THR A 442 17.40 54.96 -15.76
N GLU A 443 17.75 55.05 -17.04
CA GLU A 443 18.62 54.09 -17.75
C GLU A 443 20.00 53.86 -17.10
N ASN A 444 20.44 54.63 -16.09
CA ASN A 444 21.75 54.41 -15.46
C ASN A 444 21.76 54.38 -13.91
N THR A 445 20.63 54.22 -13.21
CA THR A 445 20.59 54.26 -11.72
C THR A 445 20.05 52.97 -11.10
N TYR A 446 20.54 52.57 -9.91
CA TYR A 446 20.01 51.44 -9.14
C TYR A 446 19.15 52.03 -8.01
N ALA A 447 18.04 51.40 -7.69
CA ALA A 447 17.27 51.74 -6.50
C ALA A 447 18.08 51.44 -5.24
N ALA A 448 17.70 52.06 -4.11
CA ALA A 448 18.30 51.75 -2.82
C ALA A 448 18.20 50.24 -2.53
N GLY A 449 19.33 49.63 -2.20
CA GLY A 449 19.42 48.18 -2.01
C GLY A 449 18.56 47.71 -0.83
N ILE A 450 17.90 46.56 -0.99
CA ILE A 450 17.17 45.90 0.10
C ILE A 450 18.20 45.11 0.92
N LEU A 451 18.31 45.45 2.21
CA LEU A 451 19.14 44.71 3.16
C LEU A 451 18.39 43.46 3.64
N LYS A 452 18.99 42.28 3.45
CA LYS A 452 18.55 41.02 4.02
C LYS A 452 19.57 40.53 5.03
N ILE A 453 19.09 40.09 6.20
CA ILE A 453 19.94 39.55 7.25
C ILE A 453 19.73 38.03 7.28
N VAL A 454 20.81 37.27 7.13
CA VAL A 454 20.80 35.80 6.99
C VAL A 454 21.78 35.21 8.00
N GLY A 455 21.43 34.09 8.63
CA GLY A 455 22.36 33.40 9.53
C GLY A 455 23.58 32.85 8.77
N ALA A 456 24.78 32.93 9.36
CA ALA A 456 25.98 32.38 8.74
C ALA A 456 25.82 30.87 8.48
N GLY A 457 26.22 30.41 7.28
CA GLY A 457 26.07 29.04 6.79
C GLY A 457 24.67 28.68 6.28
N LYS A 458 23.68 29.58 6.39
CA LYS A 458 22.34 29.36 5.80
C LYS A 458 22.30 29.74 4.34
N GLN A 459 21.39 29.10 3.63
CA GLN A 459 21.11 29.42 2.24
C GLN A 459 20.18 30.64 2.16
N PHE A 460 20.54 31.57 1.29
CA PHE A 460 19.72 32.69 0.87
C PHE A 460 19.32 32.47 -0.57
N THR A 461 18.02 32.40 -0.81
CA THR A 461 17.48 32.26 -2.17
C THR A 461 17.42 33.63 -2.82
N MET A 462 18.08 33.77 -3.97
CA MET A 462 18.10 35.03 -4.71
C MET A 462 16.68 35.40 -5.16
N PRO A 463 16.20 36.60 -4.85
CA PRO A 463 14.83 36.98 -5.16
C PRO A 463 14.62 37.10 -6.68
N ALA A 464 13.36 37.04 -7.09
CA ALA A 464 12.99 37.50 -8.42
C ALA A 464 13.23 39.01 -8.55
N CYS A 465 13.57 39.47 -9.75
CA CYS A 465 13.74 40.89 -10.05
C CYS A 465 12.54 41.40 -10.86
N SER A 466 12.08 42.62 -10.56
CA SER A 466 11.07 43.30 -11.38
C SER A 466 11.70 43.71 -12.70
N VAL A 467 11.20 43.15 -13.81
CA VAL A 467 11.76 43.36 -15.14
C VAL A 467 11.08 44.56 -15.81
N PRO A 468 11.84 45.58 -16.24
CA PRO A 468 11.31 46.68 -17.03
C PRO A 468 10.75 46.20 -18.37
N GLU A 469 9.66 46.81 -18.82
CA GLU A 469 9.01 46.40 -20.07
C GLU A 469 9.94 46.61 -21.27
N GLY A 470 10.07 45.58 -22.12
CA GLY A 470 11.01 45.57 -23.25
C GLY A 470 12.39 44.98 -22.92
N TYR A 471 12.63 44.58 -21.68
CA TYR A 471 13.88 43.97 -21.26
C TYR A 471 13.67 42.59 -20.64
N GLU A 472 14.74 41.82 -20.54
CA GLU A 472 14.80 40.53 -19.86
C GLU A 472 15.88 40.58 -18.77
N PHE A 473 15.60 39.95 -17.63
CA PHE A 473 16.55 39.85 -16.53
C PHE A 473 17.54 38.72 -16.80
N LYS A 474 18.85 39.01 -16.75
CA LYS A 474 19.92 38.04 -17.02
C LYS A 474 20.56 37.43 -15.76
N GLY A 475 20.33 38.05 -14.60
CA GLY A 475 20.82 37.55 -13.32
C GLY A 475 21.43 38.64 -12.45
N TRP A 476 21.91 38.20 -11.29
CA TRP A 476 22.51 39.04 -10.26
C TRP A 476 24.03 38.99 -10.34
N GLU A 477 24.67 40.12 -10.59
CA GLU A 477 26.12 40.24 -10.54
C GLU A 477 26.57 40.54 -9.11
N LYS A 478 27.55 39.77 -8.61
CA LYS A 478 28.15 39.97 -7.29
C LYS A 478 29.27 41.00 -7.39
N ASP A 479 29.17 42.08 -6.59
CA ASP A 479 30.23 43.08 -6.39
C ASP A 479 30.93 43.58 -7.69
N PRO A 480 30.20 44.20 -8.65
CA PRO A 480 30.79 44.71 -9.89
C PRO A 480 31.87 45.77 -9.63
N THR A 481 32.89 45.82 -10.49
CA THR A 481 34.05 46.72 -10.38
C THR A 481 33.71 48.21 -10.55
N GLU A 482 32.64 48.54 -11.27
CA GLU A 482 32.08 49.89 -11.35
C GLU A 482 30.55 49.86 -11.21
N GLU A 483 30.00 50.60 -10.22
CA GLU A 483 28.55 50.63 -9.93
C GLU A 483 27.70 51.29 -11.06
N ASN A 484 28.33 51.90 -12.07
CA ASN A 484 27.72 52.69 -13.14
C ASN A 484 27.87 52.12 -14.57
N GLU A 485 28.40 50.90 -14.74
CA GLU A 485 28.47 50.27 -16.07
C GLU A 485 27.08 50.00 -16.66
N ASN A 486 26.98 50.14 -17.98
CA ASN A 486 25.74 50.14 -18.76
C ASN A 486 24.92 48.86 -18.50
N LYS A 487 23.84 48.99 -17.73
CA LYS A 487 23.07 47.88 -17.14
C LYS A 487 22.32 47.03 -18.16
N TRP A 488 22.29 47.50 -19.40
CA TRP A 488 21.39 47.08 -20.47
C TRP A 488 22.09 46.37 -21.63
N CYS A 489 23.42 46.19 -21.58
CA CYS A 489 24.17 45.64 -22.73
C CYS A 489 25.36 44.72 -22.36
N HIS A 490 25.32 44.03 -21.22
CA HIS A 490 26.35 43.04 -20.94
C HIS A 490 25.77 41.78 -20.30
N THR A 491 26.22 40.64 -20.80
CA THR A 491 26.23 39.37 -20.07
C THR A 491 27.66 39.17 -19.56
N PRO A 492 28.03 39.69 -18.36
CA PRO A 492 29.24 39.23 -17.69
C PRO A 492 29.13 37.73 -17.42
N ASP A 493 30.25 37.01 -17.49
CA ASP A 493 30.30 35.62 -17.03
C ASP A 493 30.10 35.57 -15.49
N GLY A 494 29.35 34.59 -15.00
CA GLY A 494 29.20 34.34 -13.55
C GLY A 494 28.00 34.98 -12.85
N LEU A 495 26.95 35.38 -13.58
CA LEU A 495 25.70 35.89 -12.97
C LEU A 495 24.96 34.82 -12.15
N VAL A 496 24.52 35.18 -10.94
CA VAL A 496 23.69 34.32 -10.09
C VAL A 496 22.22 34.42 -10.53
N GLN A 497 21.60 33.29 -10.85
CA GLN A 497 20.23 33.24 -11.36
C GLN A 497 19.18 33.44 -10.24
N PRO A 498 17.99 33.99 -10.54
CA PRO A 498 16.92 34.07 -9.55
C PRO A 498 16.54 32.66 -9.06
N GLN A 499 16.05 32.56 -7.82
CA GLN A 499 15.76 31.29 -7.13
C GLN A 499 16.97 30.38 -6.88
N THR A 500 18.17 30.78 -7.29
CA THR A 500 19.40 30.08 -6.90
C THR A 500 19.70 30.39 -5.44
N SER A 501 20.00 29.34 -4.67
CA SER A 501 20.42 29.48 -3.28
C SER A 501 21.92 29.71 -3.19
N ILE A 502 22.32 30.80 -2.53
CA ILE A 502 23.71 31.08 -2.18
C ILE A 502 23.93 30.81 -0.69
N THR A 503 25.09 30.30 -0.31
CA THR A 503 25.43 30.10 1.11
C THR A 503 26.04 31.38 1.66
N ALA A 504 25.49 31.91 2.75
CA ALA A 504 26.09 33.04 3.46
C ALA A 504 27.35 32.55 4.21
N GLU A 505 28.52 32.65 3.60
CA GLU A 505 29.77 32.14 4.19
C GLU A 505 30.16 32.88 5.47
N ALA A 506 30.76 32.15 6.41
CA ALA A 506 31.24 32.71 7.66
C ALA A 506 32.40 33.69 7.40
N GLY A 507 32.25 34.95 7.81
CA GLY A 507 33.24 36.02 7.59
C GLY A 507 32.88 37.02 6.49
N MET A 508 31.74 36.87 5.81
CA MET A 508 31.18 37.93 4.99
C MET A 508 30.50 38.98 5.89
N ASP A 509 31.15 40.13 6.09
CA ASP A 509 30.52 41.24 6.84
C ASP A 509 29.40 41.90 6.00
N TYR A 510 29.57 41.98 4.67
CA TYR A 510 28.58 42.54 3.74
C TYR A 510 28.85 42.11 2.28
N ALA A 511 27.83 41.67 1.54
CA ALA A 511 27.92 41.33 0.10
C ALA A 511 26.83 42.03 -0.72
N LYS A 512 27.16 42.58 -1.90
CA LYS A 512 26.21 43.28 -2.78
C LYS A 512 25.94 42.53 -4.08
N TYR A 513 24.67 42.51 -4.48
CA TYR A 513 24.22 41.91 -5.74
C TYR A 513 23.40 42.91 -6.57
N TYR A 514 23.73 43.03 -7.85
CA TYR A 514 23.14 44.02 -8.78
C TYR A 514 22.44 43.34 -9.96
N ALA A 515 21.23 43.78 -10.29
CA ALA A 515 20.45 43.21 -11.37
C ALA A 515 20.95 43.62 -12.77
N ARG A 516 21.14 42.67 -13.70
CA ARG A 516 21.54 42.91 -15.10
C ARG A 516 20.45 42.54 -16.10
N PHE A 517 20.34 43.30 -17.19
CA PHE A 517 19.26 43.16 -18.18
C PHE A 517 19.78 43.16 -19.62
N ALA A 518 19.01 42.55 -20.52
CA ALA A 518 19.20 42.66 -21.98
C ALA A 518 17.92 43.15 -22.66
N LYS A 519 18.05 43.85 -23.80
CA LYS A 519 16.89 44.24 -24.62
C LYS A 519 16.20 43.00 -25.18
N VAL A 520 14.88 42.94 -25.05
CA VAL A 520 14.02 41.95 -25.70
C VAL A 520 13.48 42.54 -26.99
N TYR A 521 13.62 41.79 -28.07
CA TYR A 521 13.01 42.09 -29.35
C TYR A 521 11.86 41.12 -29.58
N THR A 522 10.74 41.66 -30.05
CA THR A 522 9.61 40.88 -30.53
C THR A 522 9.76 40.62 -32.01
N THR A 523 9.46 39.39 -32.43
CA THR A 523 9.48 38.99 -33.83
C THR A 523 8.08 38.63 -34.31
N SER A 524 7.81 38.91 -35.58
CA SER A 524 6.63 38.42 -36.29
C SER A 524 7.08 37.81 -37.60
N TRP A 525 6.74 36.54 -37.80
CA TRP A 525 7.15 35.76 -38.96
C TRP A 525 5.99 35.59 -39.94
N THR A 526 6.30 35.59 -41.22
CA THR A 526 5.35 35.26 -42.28
C THR A 526 6.00 34.26 -43.22
N TRP A 527 5.32 33.13 -43.43
CA TRP A 527 5.78 32.02 -44.26
C TRP A 527 4.97 31.91 -45.54
N ILE A 528 5.64 31.61 -46.64
CA ILE A 528 5.02 31.39 -47.95
C ILE A 528 5.58 30.09 -48.54
N ARG A 529 4.68 29.15 -48.88
CA ARG A 529 5.04 27.95 -49.66
C ARG A 529 5.33 28.35 -51.10
N THR A 530 6.43 27.85 -51.64
CA THR A 530 6.85 28.10 -53.02
C THR A 530 7.13 26.77 -53.72
N ALA A 531 7.19 26.77 -55.04
CA ALA A 531 7.42 25.56 -55.85
C ALA A 531 8.78 24.86 -55.61
N GLY A 532 9.65 25.41 -54.75
CA GLY A 532 10.94 24.83 -54.37
C GLY A 532 11.23 24.82 -52.87
N GLY A 533 10.22 24.98 -52.00
CA GLY A 533 10.39 25.00 -50.54
C GLY A 533 9.55 26.09 -49.86
N ALA A 534 10.11 26.76 -48.85
CA ALA A 534 9.45 27.84 -48.12
C ALA A 534 10.30 29.12 -48.10
N GLN A 535 9.64 30.27 -48.06
CA GLN A 535 10.24 31.57 -47.79
C GLN A 535 9.72 32.14 -46.48
N ALA A 536 10.58 32.83 -45.74
CA ALA A 536 10.25 33.45 -44.46
C ALA A 536 10.60 34.95 -44.49
N THR A 537 9.78 35.75 -43.83
CA THR A 537 10.09 37.15 -43.49
C THR A 537 9.91 37.34 -41.99
N VAL A 538 10.93 37.89 -41.33
CA VAL A 538 10.86 38.28 -39.91
C VAL A 538 10.82 39.79 -39.79
N THR A 539 9.89 40.27 -38.98
CA THR A 539 9.82 41.66 -38.53
C THR A 539 10.28 41.73 -37.09
N ILE A 540 11.34 42.50 -36.81
CA ILE A 540 12.00 42.60 -35.49
C ILE A 540 11.71 43.98 -34.89
N LYS A 541 11.19 44.01 -33.65
CA LYS A 541 10.78 45.25 -32.98
C LYS A 541 11.12 45.24 -31.50
N HIS A 542 11.86 46.25 -31.04
CA HIS A 542 11.96 46.60 -29.62
C HIS A 542 10.95 47.70 -29.25
N LYS A 543 10.57 47.77 -27.97
CA LYS A 543 9.60 48.74 -27.49
C LYS A 543 10.14 50.17 -27.64
N GLY A 544 9.48 50.97 -28.49
CA GLY A 544 9.83 52.39 -28.70
C GLY A 544 10.88 52.64 -29.80
N GLU A 545 11.41 51.59 -30.44
CA GLU A 545 12.37 51.70 -31.55
C GLU A 545 11.70 51.41 -32.91
N THR A 546 12.35 51.84 -34.00
CA THR A 546 11.92 51.59 -35.38
C THR A 546 12.01 50.10 -35.73
N VAL A 547 11.01 49.61 -36.46
CA VAL A 547 10.91 48.21 -36.91
C VAL A 547 11.99 47.88 -37.95
N ALA A 548 12.73 46.80 -37.74
CA ALA A 548 13.61 46.19 -38.74
C ALA A 548 12.92 44.98 -39.38
N SER A 549 13.23 44.65 -40.63
CA SER A 549 12.68 43.47 -41.32
C SER A 549 13.76 42.76 -42.13
N GLU A 550 13.81 41.44 -42.06
CA GLU A 550 14.73 40.59 -42.82
C GLU A 550 13.94 39.50 -43.55
N THR A 551 14.23 39.29 -44.83
CA THR A 551 13.56 38.28 -45.67
C THR A 551 14.57 37.29 -46.23
N SER A 552 14.20 36.01 -46.27
CA SER A 552 15.04 34.94 -46.84
C SER A 552 15.30 35.18 -48.32
N GLY A 553 16.55 35.03 -48.77
CA GLY A 553 16.96 35.20 -50.18
C GLY A 553 17.30 36.63 -50.60
N SER A 554 16.99 37.65 -49.78
CA SER A 554 17.39 39.05 -50.00
C SER A 554 18.36 39.59 -48.95
N SER A 555 18.51 38.91 -47.81
CA SER A 555 19.51 39.18 -46.78
C SER A 555 20.46 37.98 -46.60
N ASN A 556 21.75 38.23 -46.31
CA ASN A 556 22.70 37.18 -45.90
C ASN A 556 22.53 36.77 -44.42
N LYS A 557 21.48 37.28 -43.76
CA LYS A 557 21.26 37.15 -42.32
C LYS A 557 20.28 36.04 -41.98
N MET A 558 19.47 35.59 -42.94
CA MET A 558 18.46 34.57 -42.75
C MET A 558 18.79 33.31 -43.57
N ASN A 559 18.82 32.17 -42.88
CA ASN A 559 19.00 30.85 -43.46
C ASN A 559 17.73 30.01 -43.25
N ILE A 560 17.32 29.23 -44.25
CA ILE A 560 16.21 28.28 -44.14
C ILE A 560 16.75 26.89 -44.41
N THR A 561 16.48 25.96 -43.51
CA THR A 561 16.73 24.54 -43.69
C THR A 561 15.41 23.79 -43.66
N SER A 562 15.34 22.63 -44.31
CA SER A 562 14.19 21.73 -44.23
C SER A 562 14.62 20.40 -43.60
N GLU A 563 13.74 19.82 -42.82
CA GLU A 563 13.86 18.46 -42.33
C GLU A 563 12.53 17.72 -42.54
N TYR A 564 12.61 16.43 -42.83
CA TYR A 564 11.43 15.59 -42.77
C TYR A 564 11.05 15.40 -41.31
N LEU A 565 9.78 15.62 -41.00
CA LEU A 565 9.21 15.16 -39.75
C LEU A 565 9.02 13.67 -39.90
N THR A 566 9.59 12.90 -38.97
CA THR A 566 9.45 11.45 -38.97
C THR A 566 8.82 10.96 -37.69
N GLU A 567 8.06 9.86 -37.79
CA GLU A 567 7.56 9.09 -36.65
C GLU A 567 8.03 7.65 -36.80
N THR A 568 8.15 6.93 -35.69
CA THR A 568 8.54 5.52 -35.71
C THR A 568 7.31 4.68 -35.48
N MET A 569 6.98 3.82 -36.44
CA MET A 569 5.89 2.86 -36.32
C MET A 569 6.46 1.45 -36.35
N THR A 570 5.85 0.55 -35.58
CA THR A 570 6.21 -0.87 -35.60
C THR A 570 5.31 -1.60 -36.59
N VAL A 571 5.91 -2.13 -37.65
CA VAL A 571 5.24 -3.00 -38.63
C VAL A 571 5.98 -4.33 -38.61
N ASP A 572 5.26 -5.43 -38.35
CA ASP A 572 5.81 -6.79 -38.26
C ASP A 572 7.07 -6.92 -37.37
N ASP A 573 7.00 -6.37 -36.15
CA ASP A 573 8.10 -6.36 -35.17
C ASP A 573 9.39 -5.64 -35.65
N GLN A 574 9.31 -4.81 -36.70
CA GLN A 574 10.38 -3.91 -37.13
C GLN A 574 9.98 -2.44 -36.95
N GLU A 575 10.89 -1.64 -36.42
CA GLU A 575 10.74 -0.19 -36.35
C GLU A 575 11.03 0.43 -37.73
N VAL A 576 10.01 1.03 -38.32
CA VAL A 576 10.11 1.76 -39.59
C VAL A 576 9.92 3.25 -39.30
N GLU A 577 10.85 4.05 -39.80
CA GLU A 577 10.77 5.51 -39.74
C GLU A 577 9.95 6.01 -40.94
N ILE A 578 8.86 6.72 -40.64
CA ILE A 578 7.87 7.19 -41.62
C ILE A 578 7.83 8.71 -41.64
N ILE A 579 7.84 9.29 -42.84
CA ILE A 579 7.83 10.73 -43.04
C ILE A 579 6.39 11.23 -42.87
N ILE A 580 6.15 12.04 -41.83
CA ILE A 580 4.85 12.60 -41.46
C ILE A 580 4.64 14.06 -41.90
N GLY A 581 5.63 14.65 -42.59
CA GLY A 581 5.57 16.00 -43.14
C GLY A 581 6.96 16.58 -43.35
N THR A 582 7.03 17.84 -43.76
CA THR A 582 8.28 18.60 -43.86
C THR A 582 8.23 19.84 -42.97
N ARG A 583 9.21 20.00 -42.08
CA ARG A 583 9.44 21.20 -41.28
C ARG A 583 10.49 22.08 -41.93
N TYR A 584 10.15 23.35 -42.15
CA TYR A 584 11.11 24.38 -42.55
C TYR A 584 11.50 25.19 -41.31
N ASN A 585 12.79 25.22 -41.01
CA ASN A 585 13.34 26.00 -39.90
C ASN A 585 14.06 27.22 -40.48
N ALA A 586 13.64 28.42 -40.08
CA ALA A 586 14.35 29.66 -40.39
C ALA A 586 15.18 30.10 -39.19
N THR A 587 16.42 30.54 -39.46
CA THR A 587 17.28 31.19 -38.49
C THR A 587 17.72 32.53 -39.04
N CYS A 588 17.43 33.62 -38.33
CA CYS A 588 17.82 34.98 -38.65
C CYS A 588 18.81 35.52 -37.61
N ASN A 589 20.05 35.75 -38.04
CA ASN A 589 21.09 36.39 -37.25
C ASN A 589 21.13 37.89 -37.55
N TRP A 590 20.55 38.69 -36.66
CA TRP A 590 20.42 40.15 -36.81
C TRP A 590 21.21 40.90 -35.74
N THR A 591 22.09 41.81 -36.18
CA THR A 591 22.84 42.69 -35.26
C THR A 591 22.14 44.04 -35.10
N ASN A 592 21.91 44.45 -33.86
CA ASN A 592 21.31 45.74 -33.54
C ASN A 592 22.30 46.90 -33.69
N SER A 593 21.84 48.15 -33.51
CA SER A 593 22.69 49.35 -33.57
C SER A 593 23.81 49.38 -32.52
N ASP A 594 23.63 48.66 -31.42
CA ASP A 594 24.57 48.58 -30.30
C ASP A 594 25.64 47.48 -30.53
N GLY A 595 25.70 46.89 -31.72
CA GLY A 595 26.69 45.88 -32.11
C GLY A 595 26.44 44.46 -31.59
N HIS A 596 25.29 44.22 -30.94
CA HIS A 596 24.93 42.91 -30.41
C HIS A 596 24.12 42.11 -31.44
N THR A 597 24.56 40.87 -31.70
CA THR A 597 23.88 39.95 -32.61
C THR A 597 22.85 39.12 -31.85
N TYR A 598 21.62 39.14 -32.35
CA TYR A 598 20.50 38.34 -31.89
C TYR A 598 20.18 37.27 -32.92
N GLU A 599 19.93 36.06 -32.45
CA GLU A 599 19.44 34.98 -33.29
C GLU A 599 17.93 34.80 -33.04
N PHE A 600 17.16 34.83 -34.12
CA PHE A 600 15.73 34.57 -34.10
C PHE A 600 15.44 33.34 -34.93
N THR A 601 14.67 32.40 -34.39
CA THR A 601 14.24 31.21 -35.12
C THR A 601 12.73 31.13 -35.23
N ASP A 602 12.25 30.45 -36.25
CA ASP A 602 10.85 30.05 -36.40
C ASP A 602 10.74 28.81 -37.30
N SER A 603 9.62 28.08 -37.20
CA SER A 603 9.40 26.84 -37.94
C SER A 603 8.03 26.80 -38.62
N TYR A 604 7.96 26.17 -39.80
CA TYR A 604 6.74 26.01 -40.58
C TYR A 604 6.60 24.56 -41.07
N ASP A 605 5.57 23.87 -40.59
CA ASP A 605 5.30 22.45 -40.89
C ASP A 605 4.26 22.32 -42.00
N VAL A 606 4.49 21.37 -42.92
CA VAL A 606 3.60 21.10 -44.05
C VAL A 606 3.41 19.59 -44.22
N VAL A 607 2.16 19.15 -44.39
CA VAL A 607 1.77 17.79 -44.82
C VAL A 607 1.53 17.83 -46.33
N ASP A 608 2.00 16.83 -47.08
CA ASP A 608 1.92 16.82 -48.54
C ASP A 608 0.53 16.37 -49.05
N ASP A 609 0.15 16.85 -50.25
CA ASP A 609 -1.12 16.53 -50.91
C ASP A 609 -0.93 15.39 -51.92
N LEU A 610 -1.79 14.36 -51.86
CA LEU A 610 -1.82 13.23 -52.78
C LEU A 610 -3.12 13.21 -53.58
N THR A 611 -3.04 13.48 -54.89
CA THR A 611 -4.20 13.44 -55.79
C THR A 611 -4.27 12.09 -56.51
N LEU A 612 -5.31 11.31 -56.20
CA LEU A 612 -5.59 10.02 -56.83
C LEU A 612 -6.72 10.13 -57.87
N GLN A 613 -6.51 9.61 -59.07
CA GLN A 613 -7.39 9.83 -60.22
C GLN A 613 -8.47 8.75 -60.33
N ASN A 614 -9.74 9.15 -60.40
CA ASN A 614 -10.88 8.22 -60.56
C ASN A 614 -10.81 7.36 -61.85
N GLY A 615 -10.16 7.84 -62.91
CA GLY A 615 -10.14 7.21 -64.24
C GLY A 615 -8.79 6.62 -64.67
N SER A 616 -7.85 6.41 -63.76
CA SER A 616 -6.50 5.93 -64.07
C SER A 616 -6.00 4.93 -63.03
N ASP A 617 -4.94 4.21 -63.34
CA ASP A 617 -4.20 3.37 -62.39
C ASP A 617 -3.50 4.28 -61.36
N ASN A 618 -3.73 4.00 -60.07
CA ASN A 618 -3.18 4.75 -58.96
C ASN A 618 -2.12 3.97 -58.17
N THR A 619 -1.82 2.73 -58.56
CA THR A 619 -0.99 1.81 -57.77
C THR A 619 0.39 2.39 -57.47
N GLU A 620 1.06 2.98 -58.47
CA GLU A 620 2.39 3.61 -58.28
C GLU A 620 2.33 4.78 -57.30
N ALA A 621 1.40 5.73 -57.49
CA ALA A 621 1.25 6.89 -56.61
C ALA A 621 0.89 6.50 -55.17
N ILE A 622 0.12 5.42 -54.98
CA ILE A 622 -0.20 4.89 -53.65
C ILE A 622 1.04 4.23 -53.03
N SER A 623 1.75 3.40 -53.79
CA SER A 623 2.96 2.71 -53.31
C SER A 623 4.09 3.66 -52.92
N GLU A 624 4.24 4.79 -53.64
CA GLU A 624 5.23 5.84 -53.33
C GLU A 624 4.91 6.60 -52.03
N ASN A 625 3.66 6.56 -51.58
CA ASN A 625 3.19 7.27 -50.40
C ASN A 625 2.79 6.32 -49.27
N ILE A 626 3.13 5.02 -49.37
CA ILE A 626 2.81 4.05 -48.32
C ILE A 626 3.44 4.48 -46.99
N LEU A 627 2.68 4.30 -45.92
CA LEU A 627 2.98 4.71 -44.56
C LEU A 627 3.22 6.22 -44.35
N CYS A 628 2.89 7.08 -45.32
CA CYS A 628 3.00 8.53 -45.19
C CYS A 628 1.61 9.17 -44.99
N PRO A 629 1.41 10.05 -43.99
CA PRO A 629 0.20 10.86 -43.87
C PRO A 629 0.20 11.93 -44.97
N VAL A 630 -0.87 11.95 -45.73
CA VAL A 630 -1.09 12.87 -46.84
C VAL A 630 -2.54 13.36 -46.83
N ASN A 631 -2.79 14.50 -47.46
CA ASN A 631 -4.16 14.88 -47.79
C ASN A 631 -4.54 14.17 -49.09
N VAL A 632 -5.41 13.17 -49.02
CA VAL A 632 -5.80 12.37 -50.19
C VAL A 632 -7.03 12.96 -50.86
N GLU A 633 -6.87 13.43 -52.09
CA GLU A 633 -8.01 13.79 -52.95
C GLU A 633 -8.33 12.65 -53.92
N LEU A 634 -9.56 12.12 -53.87
CA LEU A 634 -10.03 11.18 -54.90
C LEU A 634 -10.60 11.97 -56.09
N ASN A 635 -9.71 12.56 -56.87
CA ASN A 635 -10.06 13.48 -57.94
C ASN A 635 -11.00 12.86 -58.99
N GLY A 636 -12.12 13.54 -59.24
CA GLY A 636 -13.15 13.12 -60.18
C GLY A 636 -14.03 11.98 -59.67
N ARG A 637 -13.90 11.56 -58.40
CA ARG A 637 -14.84 10.63 -57.77
C ARG A 637 -16.02 11.38 -57.18
N THR A 638 -17.24 10.88 -57.42
CA THR A 638 -18.45 11.35 -56.74
C THR A 638 -18.98 10.27 -55.80
N LEU A 639 -19.31 10.66 -54.57
CA LEU A 639 -20.09 9.85 -53.62
C LEU A 639 -21.51 10.40 -53.59
N TYR A 640 -22.49 9.56 -53.95
CA TYR A 640 -23.88 9.98 -54.07
C TYR A 640 -24.60 9.85 -52.73
N LYS A 641 -25.29 10.91 -52.30
CA LYS A 641 -26.08 10.95 -51.06
C LYS A 641 -27.59 10.91 -51.36
N ASP A 642 -27.99 10.07 -52.31
CA ASP A 642 -29.36 9.98 -52.84
C ASP A 642 -30.21 8.86 -52.19
N GLY A 643 -29.76 8.32 -51.04
CA GLY A 643 -30.41 7.19 -50.39
C GLY A 643 -30.05 5.83 -50.99
N LYS A 644 -29.07 5.76 -51.91
CA LYS A 644 -28.59 4.52 -52.54
C LYS A 644 -27.17 4.16 -52.07
N TRP A 645 -26.78 2.92 -52.29
CA TRP A 645 -25.48 2.38 -51.87
C TRP A 645 -24.39 2.69 -52.88
N ASN A 646 -23.25 3.19 -52.39
CA ASN A 646 -22.01 3.36 -53.13
C ASN A 646 -21.06 2.21 -52.76
N THR A 647 -20.28 1.70 -53.71
CA THR A 647 -19.12 0.84 -53.39
C THR A 647 -17.88 1.69 -53.15
N LEU A 648 -17.11 1.39 -52.12
CA LEU A 648 -15.90 2.13 -51.76
C LEU A 648 -14.79 1.17 -51.37
N CYS A 649 -13.57 1.43 -51.83
CA CYS A 649 -12.35 0.78 -51.35
C CYS A 649 -11.26 1.85 -51.31
N LEU A 650 -10.62 2.02 -50.16
CA LEU A 650 -9.65 3.08 -49.88
C LEU A 650 -8.28 2.48 -49.53
N PRO A 651 -7.16 3.15 -49.88
CA PRO A 651 -5.81 2.70 -49.55
C PRO A 651 -5.35 3.06 -48.13
N PHE A 652 -6.26 3.51 -47.27
CA PHE A 652 -5.99 3.94 -45.90
C PHE A 652 -7.16 3.58 -44.99
N ASP A 653 -6.86 3.45 -43.70
CA ASP A 653 -7.85 3.14 -42.67
C ASP A 653 -8.65 4.38 -42.29
N ILE A 654 -9.91 4.19 -41.90
CA ILE A 654 -10.71 5.22 -41.24
C ILE A 654 -11.37 4.61 -40.01
N TYR A 655 -10.95 5.07 -38.83
CA TYR A 655 -11.48 4.63 -37.53
C TYR A 655 -12.57 5.55 -36.97
N ASP A 656 -12.67 6.79 -37.50
CA ASP A 656 -13.70 7.76 -37.15
C ASP A 656 -14.09 8.54 -38.41
N PHE A 657 -15.39 8.55 -38.73
CA PHE A 657 -15.90 9.27 -39.89
C PHE A 657 -16.10 10.76 -39.64
N THR A 658 -16.01 11.24 -38.39
CA THR A 658 -16.22 12.65 -38.03
C THR A 658 -15.24 13.58 -38.75
N GLY A 659 -15.73 14.64 -39.39
CA GLY A 659 -14.90 15.58 -40.15
C GLY A 659 -14.34 15.04 -41.47
N THR A 660 -14.66 13.79 -41.81
CA THR A 660 -14.30 13.17 -43.09
C THR A 660 -15.45 13.32 -44.10
N PRO A 661 -15.20 13.10 -45.40
CA PRO A 661 -16.26 12.92 -46.39
C PRO A 661 -17.30 11.84 -46.05
N LEU A 662 -16.99 10.90 -45.15
CA LEU A 662 -17.89 9.81 -44.76
C LEU A 662 -18.80 10.13 -43.56
N GLU A 663 -18.72 11.35 -43.01
CA GLU A 663 -19.51 11.72 -41.83
C GLU A 663 -21.02 11.49 -42.05
N GLY A 664 -21.63 10.79 -41.09
CA GLY A 664 -23.06 10.44 -41.11
C GLY A 664 -23.47 9.37 -42.13
N ALA A 665 -22.51 8.65 -42.71
CA ALA A 665 -22.81 7.49 -43.56
C ALA A 665 -23.12 6.24 -42.73
N THR A 666 -23.97 5.36 -43.26
CA THR A 666 -24.02 3.95 -42.88
C THR A 666 -23.01 3.20 -43.75
N VAL A 667 -22.14 2.41 -43.12
CA VAL A 667 -21.12 1.59 -43.79
C VAL A 667 -21.36 0.12 -43.51
N MET A 668 -21.25 -0.72 -44.53
CA MET A 668 -21.46 -2.17 -44.43
C MET A 668 -20.31 -2.94 -45.09
N THR A 669 -19.90 -4.04 -44.47
CA THR A 669 -18.94 -5.03 -45.01
C THR A 669 -19.65 -6.34 -45.34
N LEU A 670 -19.06 -7.17 -46.20
CA LEU A 670 -19.61 -8.49 -46.54
C LEU A 670 -19.40 -9.45 -45.35
N ASP A 671 -20.47 -10.04 -44.85
CA ASP A 671 -20.43 -11.07 -43.81
C ASP A 671 -20.05 -12.42 -44.43
N VAL A 672 -18.79 -12.79 -44.27
CA VAL A 672 -18.22 -14.07 -44.71
C VAL A 672 -18.14 -15.11 -43.58
N GLU A 673 -18.31 -14.69 -42.32
CA GLU A 673 -18.22 -15.55 -41.14
C GLU A 673 -19.58 -16.13 -40.71
N GLY A 674 -20.69 -15.56 -41.21
CA GLY A 674 -22.05 -16.01 -40.95
C GLY A 674 -22.64 -15.50 -39.63
N THR A 675 -22.25 -14.30 -39.20
CA THR A 675 -22.71 -13.66 -37.96
C THR A 675 -24.18 -13.19 -38.08
N TYR A 676 -24.70 -13.01 -39.29
CA TYR A 676 -26.07 -12.60 -39.55
C TYR A 676 -27.09 -13.76 -39.48
N GLY A 677 -27.51 -14.14 -38.26
CA GLY A 677 -28.69 -14.98 -38.02
C GLY A 677 -28.61 -16.40 -38.61
N ASP A 678 -27.45 -17.06 -38.53
CA ASP A 678 -27.12 -18.37 -39.11
C ASP A 678 -27.23 -18.45 -40.65
N LYS A 679 -27.37 -17.30 -41.33
CA LYS A 679 -27.34 -17.22 -42.80
C LYS A 679 -25.93 -16.88 -43.26
N LYS A 680 -25.47 -17.50 -44.35
CA LYS A 680 -24.09 -17.36 -44.84
C LYS A 680 -24.04 -16.83 -46.25
N THR A 681 -23.09 -15.95 -46.52
CA THR A 681 -22.75 -15.55 -47.89
C THR A 681 -22.21 -16.78 -48.63
N GLY A 682 -22.73 -17.04 -49.84
CA GLY A 682 -22.35 -18.22 -50.62
C GLY A 682 -23.43 -18.68 -51.60
N TYR A 683 -23.21 -19.85 -52.20
CA TYR A 683 -24.07 -20.44 -53.22
C TYR A 683 -24.76 -21.72 -52.76
N ASP A 684 -26.09 -21.72 -52.79
CA ASP A 684 -26.89 -22.93 -52.58
C ASP A 684 -27.17 -23.65 -53.90
N ALA A 685 -26.46 -24.75 -54.14
CA ALA A 685 -26.61 -25.56 -55.34
C ALA A 685 -28.00 -26.22 -55.49
N SER A 686 -28.74 -26.40 -54.39
CA SER A 686 -30.05 -27.06 -54.41
C SER A 686 -31.17 -26.13 -54.91
N THR A 687 -31.06 -24.84 -54.60
CA THR A 687 -32.03 -23.80 -54.99
C THR A 687 -31.53 -22.95 -56.16
N GLY A 688 -30.21 -22.91 -56.39
CA GLY A 688 -29.54 -22.03 -57.34
C GLY A 688 -29.45 -20.58 -56.88
N VAL A 689 -29.61 -20.31 -55.57
CA VAL A 689 -29.59 -18.96 -54.99
C VAL A 689 -28.15 -18.60 -54.61
N LEU A 690 -27.70 -17.41 -55.01
CA LEU A 690 -26.48 -16.79 -54.52
C LEU A 690 -26.85 -15.75 -53.45
N SER A 691 -26.42 -15.97 -52.21
CA SER A 691 -26.74 -15.08 -51.09
C SER A 691 -25.54 -14.22 -50.73
N LEU A 692 -25.75 -12.92 -50.57
CA LEU A 692 -24.75 -11.95 -50.12
C LEU A 692 -25.27 -11.23 -48.89
N TYR A 693 -24.71 -11.57 -47.74
CA TYR A 693 -25.07 -10.96 -46.46
C TYR A 693 -24.01 -9.92 -46.08
N PHE A 694 -24.48 -8.82 -45.50
CA PHE A 694 -23.65 -7.71 -45.06
C PHE A 694 -23.95 -7.38 -43.61
N GLU A 695 -22.94 -6.90 -42.91
CA GLU A 695 -23.03 -6.39 -41.55
C GLU A 695 -22.56 -4.94 -41.48
N GLU A 696 -23.15 -4.17 -40.58
CA GLU A 696 -22.80 -2.76 -40.36
C GLU A 696 -21.45 -2.66 -39.64
N THR A 697 -20.64 -1.68 -40.04
CA THR A 697 -19.35 -1.38 -39.43
C THR A 697 -19.19 0.14 -39.30
N ASP A 698 -18.41 0.56 -38.31
CA ASP A 698 -18.07 1.94 -38.00
C ASP A 698 -16.63 2.30 -38.37
N TRP A 699 -15.92 1.41 -39.06
CA TRP A 699 -14.55 1.62 -39.53
C TRP A 699 -14.33 1.06 -40.94
N ILE A 700 -13.30 1.58 -41.62
CA ILE A 700 -12.82 1.14 -42.92
C ILE A 700 -11.37 0.67 -42.76
N GLU A 701 -11.08 -0.51 -43.28
CA GLU A 701 -9.72 -1.02 -43.44
C GLU A 701 -9.17 -0.71 -44.83
N ALA A 702 -7.89 -0.36 -44.90
CA ALA A 702 -7.16 -0.17 -46.14
C ALA A 702 -7.20 -1.42 -47.03
N GLY A 703 -7.58 -1.25 -48.30
CA GLY A 703 -7.68 -2.34 -49.27
C GLY A 703 -8.92 -3.20 -49.18
N VAL A 704 -9.79 -2.99 -48.19
CA VAL A 704 -11.04 -3.76 -48.04
C VAL A 704 -12.20 -2.99 -48.67
N PRO A 705 -13.08 -3.66 -49.45
CA PRO A 705 -14.23 -2.99 -50.05
C PRO A 705 -15.46 -2.96 -49.12
N TYR A 706 -16.19 -1.85 -49.17
CA TYR A 706 -17.38 -1.58 -48.35
C TYR A 706 -18.54 -1.02 -49.20
N LEU A 707 -19.75 -1.13 -48.65
CA LEU A 707 -20.93 -0.40 -49.11
C LEU A 707 -21.16 0.82 -48.21
N VAL A 708 -21.42 1.98 -48.80
CA VAL A 708 -21.59 3.25 -48.09
C VAL A 708 -22.84 3.98 -48.56
N LYS A 709 -23.70 4.43 -47.64
CA LYS A 709 -24.96 5.13 -47.95
C LYS A 709 -25.25 6.21 -46.93
N TRP A 710 -25.95 7.26 -47.37
CA TRP A 710 -26.54 8.28 -46.51
C TRP A 710 -28.04 8.31 -46.70
N ALA A 711 -28.77 8.75 -45.68
CA ALA A 711 -30.23 8.91 -45.77
C ALA A 711 -30.63 9.93 -46.87
N SER A 712 -29.95 11.08 -46.93
CA SER A 712 -30.09 12.11 -47.98
C SER A 712 -28.99 13.17 -47.83
N GLY A 713 -28.61 13.86 -48.91
CA GLY A 713 -27.73 15.03 -48.87
C GLY A 713 -27.22 15.46 -50.25
N ASP A 714 -26.36 16.48 -50.29
CA ASP A 714 -25.66 16.88 -51.51
C ASP A 714 -24.52 15.91 -51.83
N ASN A 715 -24.32 15.61 -53.12
CA ASN A 715 -23.24 14.71 -53.53
C ASN A 715 -21.87 15.29 -53.16
N ILE A 716 -20.92 14.40 -52.84
CA ILE A 716 -19.56 14.80 -52.53
C ILE A 716 -18.71 14.58 -53.78
N GLU A 717 -18.24 15.67 -54.39
CA GLU A 717 -17.37 15.66 -55.56
C GLU A 717 -15.91 15.78 -55.14
N SER A 718 -15.02 14.98 -55.75
CA SER A 718 -13.59 14.91 -55.43
C SER A 718 -13.32 14.91 -53.92
N PRO A 719 -13.79 13.89 -53.17
CA PRO A 719 -13.68 13.89 -51.72
C PRO A 719 -12.21 13.98 -51.30
N VAL A 720 -11.93 14.89 -50.35
CA VAL A 720 -10.61 15.11 -49.76
C VAL A 720 -10.59 14.56 -48.34
N PHE A 721 -9.68 13.64 -48.08
CA PHE A 721 -9.41 13.03 -46.79
C PHE A 721 -8.11 13.64 -46.25
N ASN A 722 -8.22 14.56 -45.30
CA ASN A 722 -7.06 15.29 -44.78
C ASN A 722 -6.29 14.46 -43.76
N ASN A 723 -4.97 14.42 -43.89
CA ASN A 723 -4.04 13.82 -42.94
C ASN A 723 -4.29 12.32 -42.67
N PHE A 724 -4.44 11.52 -43.74
CA PHE A 724 -4.57 10.07 -43.65
C PHE A 724 -3.30 9.36 -44.11
N THR A 725 -2.91 8.32 -43.37
CA THR A 725 -1.77 7.47 -43.69
C THR A 725 -2.17 6.37 -44.66
N ILE A 726 -1.47 6.28 -45.79
CA ILE A 726 -1.65 5.19 -46.75
C ILE A 726 -1.11 3.88 -46.14
N PHE A 727 -1.88 2.81 -46.15
CA PHE A 727 -1.46 1.52 -45.59
C PHE A 727 -1.42 0.38 -46.61
N ASN A 728 -2.16 0.51 -47.72
CA ASN A 728 -2.29 -0.59 -48.65
C ASN A 728 -2.31 -0.12 -50.10
N ASP A 729 -1.32 -0.57 -50.88
CA ASP A 729 -1.16 -0.28 -52.30
C ASP A 729 -1.84 -1.31 -53.22
N ASP A 730 -2.41 -2.38 -52.67
CA ASP A 730 -3.19 -3.38 -53.42
C ASP A 730 -4.49 -3.78 -52.69
N PRO A 731 -5.68 -3.76 -53.31
CA PRO A 731 -6.90 -4.23 -52.66
C PRO A 731 -6.77 -5.70 -52.24
N ASP A 732 -7.13 -6.01 -51.00
CA ASP A 732 -6.98 -7.36 -50.46
C ASP A 732 -8.09 -8.28 -50.98
N GLU A 733 -7.78 -9.03 -52.04
CA GLU A 733 -8.72 -9.96 -52.67
C GLU A 733 -9.02 -11.21 -51.79
N THR A 734 -8.33 -11.39 -50.66
CA THR A 734 -8.47 -12.58 -49.82
C THR A 734 -9.37 -12.41 -48.61
N LYS A 735 -9.62 -11.17 -48.16
CA LYS A 735 -10.40 -10.92 -46.93
C LYS A 735 -11.87 -11.26 -47.04
N LEU A 736 -12.52 -10.84 -48.13
CA LEU A 736 -13.98 -10.97 -48.26
C LEU A 736 -14.35 -12.07 -49.26
N VAL A 737 -13.86 -13.28 -48.99
CA VAL A 737 -14.18 -14.52 -49.72
C VAL A 737 -15.21 -15.32 -48.92
N SER A 738 -16.30 -15.75 -49.55
CA SER A 738 -17.29 -16.62 -48.91
C SER A 738 -16.67 -17.94 -48.44
N GLU A 739 -17.20 -18.54 -47.37
CA GLU A 739 -16.68 -19.80 -46.80
C GLU A 739 -16.61 -20.94 -47.84
N ASP A 740 -17.55 -20.98 -48.78
CA ASP A 740 -17.58 -21.96 -49.89
C ASP A 740 -16.61 -21.62 -51.05
N GLY A 741 -15.93 -20.47 -50.98
CA GLY A 741 -15.03 -19.94 -51.99
C GLY A 741 -15.71 -19.51 -53.28
N LYS A 742 -17.04 -19.38 -53.30
CA LYS A 742 -17.82 -19.16 -54.53
C LYS A 742 -18.07 -17.71 -54.88
N VAL A 743 -17.93 -16.79 -53.92
CA VAL A 743 -18.02 -15.36 -54.17
C VAL A 743 -16.93 -14.62 -53.40
N THR A 744 -16.36 -13.60 -54.04
CA THR A 744 -15.44 -12.66 -53.40
C THR A 744 -15.91 -11.24 -53.66
N PHE A 745 -15.94 -10.39 -52.63
CA PHE A 745 -16.12 -8.94 -52.79
C PHE A 745 -14.76 -8.26 -52.80
N ILE A 746 -14.39 -7.65 -53.93
CA ILE A 746 -13.05 -7.10 -54.14
C ILE A 746 -13.09 -5.61 -54.49
N GLY A 747 -12.13 -4.85 -53.99
CA GLY A 747 -11.91 -3.45 -54.34
C GLY A 747 -11.07 -3.29 -55.62
N ASN A 748 -10.87 -2.03 -56.06
CA ASN A 748 -9.96 -1.71 -57.16
C ASN A 748 -9.35 -0.31 -57.01
N TYR A 749 -8.03 -0.17 -57.24
CA TYR A 749 -7.34 1.14 -57.36
C TYR A 749 -7.05 1.55 -58.82
N ASP A 750 -7.12 0.60 -59.74
CA ASP A 750 -7.10 0.76 -61.20
C ASP A 750 -8.51 0.49 -61.77
N PRO A 751 -8.98 1.23 -62.79
CA PRO A 751 -10.24 0.91 -63.47
C PRO A 751 -10.33 -0.51 -64.02
N VAL A 752 -11.35 -1.27 -63.59
CA VAL A 752 -11.59 -2.66 -64.01
C VAL A 752 -12.60 -2.71 -65.17
N VAL A 753 -12.27 -3.41 -66.25
CA VAL A 753 -13.19 -3.63 -67.38
C VAL A 753 -13.97 -4.93 -67.21
N LEU A 754 -15.29 -4.82 -67.08
CA LEU A 754 -16.23 -5.94 -67.07
C LEU A 754 -16.66 -6.27 -68.50
N THR A 755 -16.51 -7.51 -68.93
CA THR A 755 -16.85 -7.95 -70.30
C THR A 755 -18.33 -8.27 -70.44
N GLY A 756 -18.97 -7.78 -71.49
CA GLY A 756 -20.39 -8.06 -71.76
C GLY A 756 -20.67 -9.55 -71.97
N GLY A 757 -21.69 -10.07 -71.28
CA GLY A 757 -22.07 -11.48 -71.30
C GLY A 757 -21.29 -12.36 -70.33
N ASP A 758 -20.27 -11.82 -69.65
CA ASP A 758 -19.54 -12.54 -68.61
C ASP A 758 -20.38 -12.69 -67.35
N LYS A 759 -20.40 -13.92 -66.80
CA LYS A 759 -21.07 -14.26 -65.54
C LYS A 759 -20.08 -14.51 -64.39
N GLY A 760 -18.81 -14.14 -64.55
CA GLY A 760 -17.80 -14.19 -63.49
C GLY A 760 -17.72 -12.94 -62.63
N SER A 761 -18.38 -11.84 -63.00
CA SER A 761 -18.32 -10.58 -62.23
C SER A 761 -19.68 -9.87 -62.21
N LEU A 762 -20.14 -9.52 -61.00
CA LEU A 762 -21.31 -8.71 -60.75
C LEU A 762 -20.90 -7.32 -60.30
N TYR A 763 -21.69 -6.33 -60.67
CA TYR A 763 -21.55 -4.97 -60.15
C TYR A 763 -22.87 -4.48 -59.56
N LEU A 764 -22.77 -3.60 -58.57
CA LEU A 764 -23.90 -2.87 -58.02
C LEU A 764 -24.25 -1.71 -58.97
N GLY A 765 -25.46 -1.76 -59.53
CA GLY A 765 -25.97 -0.79 -60.48
C GLY A 765 -27.04 0.11 -59.88
N ALA A 766 -27.86 0.71 -60.76
CA ALA A 766 -28.95 1.58 -60.35
C ALA A 766 -29.95 0.87 -59.43
N ASP A 767 -30.59 1.65 -58.55
CA ASP A 767 -31.63 1.19 -57.62
C ASP A 767 -31.18 0.05 -56.69
N ASN A 768 -29.90 0.02 -56.33
CA ASN A 768 -29.28 -0.98 -55.44
C ASN A 768 -29.45 -2.43 -55.95
N LYS A 769 -29.44 -2.63 -57.27
CA LYS A 769 -29.56 -3.95 -57.89
C LYS A 769 -28.22 -4.46 -58.41
N LEU A 770 -28.03 -5.78 -58.33
CA LEU A 770 -26.89 -6.46 -58.93
C LEU A 770 -27.15 -6.79 -60.39
N TYR A 771 -26.14 -6.59 -61.22
CA TYR A 771 -26.21 -6.86 -62.65
C TYR A 771 -25.02 -7.67 -63.12
N TRP A 772 -25.31 -8.63 -64.00
CA TRP A 772 -24.31 -9.13 -64.94
C TRP A 772 -24.04 -8.05 -65.99
N PRO A 773 -22.78 -7.84 -66.41
CA PRO A 773 -22.47 -6.94 -67.52
C PRO A 773 -23.17 -7.44 -68.80
N SER A 774 -24.14 -6.69 -69.32
CA SER A 774 -24.79 -6.99 -70.61
C SER A 774 -24.00 -6.46 -71.81
N ALA A 775 -23.06 -5.55 -71.56
CA ALA A 775 -22.11 -4.98 -72.51
C ALA A 775 -20.81 -4.66 -71.74
N ASN A 776 -19.72 -4.39 -72.45
CA ASN A 776 -18.47 -3.99 -71.81
C ASN A 776 -18.69 -2.72 -70.98
N LYS A 777 -18.26 -2.73 -69.72
CA LYS A 777 -18.42 -1.61 -68.79
C LYS A 777 -17.17 -1.46 -67.94
N THR A 778 -16.71 -0.23 -67.77
CA THR A 778 -15.60 0.06 -66.85
C THR A 778 -16.13 0.44 -65.47
N VAL A 779 -15.58 -0.19 -64.44
CA VAL A 779 -15.70 0.19 -63.04
C VAL A 779 -14.45 0.96 -62.68
N ASN A 780 -14.57 2.28 -62.60
CA ASN A 780 -13.48 3.20 -62.27
C ASN A 780 -12.88 2.95 -60.86
N ALA A 781 -11.70 3.50 -60.59
CA ALA A 781 -10.95 3.32 -59.33
C ALA A 781 -11.75 3.63 -58.05
N PHE A 782 -11.30 3.07 -56.93
CA PHE A 782 -11.85 3.19 -55.58
C PHE A 782 -13.29 2.66 -55.45
N ARG A 783 -13.62 1.62 -56.24
CA ARG A 783 -14.93 0.93 -56.23
C ARG A 783 -14.71 -0.52 -55.87
N ALA A 784 -15.79 -1.30 -55.95
CA ALA A 784 -15.75 -2.73 -55.70
C ALA A 784 -16.72 -3.48 -56.60
N ILE A 785 -16.42 -4.76 -56.83
CA ILE A 785 -17.22 -5.71 -57.61
C ILE A 785 -17.30 -7.06 -56.88
N PHE A 786 -18.26 -7.90 -57.25
CA PHE A 786 -18.33 -9.28 -56.75
C PHE A 786 -17.82 -10.23 -57.83
N LYS A 787 -16.72 -10.93 -57.57
CA LYS A 787 -16.25 -12.04 -58.39
C LYS A 787 -17.04 -13.29 -58.01
N VAL A 788 -17.58 -13.99 -59.01
CA VAL A 788 -18.33 -15.25 -58.83
C VAL A 788 -17.53 -16.37 -59.48
N ASP A 789 -17.32 -17.45 -58.74
CA ASP A 789 -16.56 -18.61 -59.21
C ASP A 789 -17.17 -19.16 -60.52
N THR A 790 -16.31 -19.29 -61.54
CA THR A 790 -16.71 -19.73 -62.89
C THR A 790 -17.41 -21.09 -62.92
N SER A 791 -17.16 -21.96 -61.92
CA SER A 791 -17.83 -23.26 -61.79
C SER A 791 -19.33 -23.14 -61.51
N ILE A 792 -19.78 -22.03 -60.90
CA ILE A 792 -21.19 -21.79 -60.55
C ILE A 792 -21.84 -20.66 -61.36
N ALA A 793 -21.05 -19.81 -62.03
CA ALA A 793 -21.50 -18.61 -62.75
C ALA A 793 -22.74 -18.81 -63.65
N SER A 794 -22.81 -19.94 -64.36
CA SER A 794 -23.94 -20.28 -65.24
C SER A 794 -25.16 -20.89 -64.52
N GLN A 795 -24.98 -21.31 -63.27
CA GLN A 795 -25.95 -22.04 -62.47
C GLN A 795 -26.75 -21.13 -61.52
N VAL A 796 -26.26 -19.93 -61.23
CA VAL A 796 -26.96 -18.94 -60.40
C VAL A 796 -28.29 -18.52 -61.04
N ARG A 797 -29.39 -18.69 -60.31
CA ARG A 797 -30.78 -18.46 -60.73
C ARG A 797 -31.45 -17.25 -60.04
N SER A 798 -30.93 -16.81 -58.91
CA SER A 798 -31.42 -15.65 -58.17
C SER A 798 -30.41 -15.17 -57.14
N PHE A 799 -30.55 -13.91 -56.71
CA PHE A 799 -29.72 -13.30 -55.68
C PHE A 799 -30.54 -13.00 -54.43
N GLU A 800 -30.00 -13.28 -53.25
CA GLU A 800 -30.54 -12.87 -51.96
C GLU A 800 -29.56 -11.88 -51.30
N MET A 801 -30.07 -10.75 -50.80
CA MET A 801 -29.31 -9.71 -50.11
C MET A 801 -30.07 -9.24 -48.87
N ASN A 802 -29.38 -8.88 -47.79
CA ASN A 802 -29.97 -8.53 -46.50
C ASN A 802 -30.04 -7.04 -46.16
N PHE A 803 -29.71 -6.15 -47.10
CA PHE A 803 -29.89 -4.71 -46.96
C PHE A 803 -30.99 -4.20 -47.90
N ASP A 804 -31.77 -3.20 -47.45
CA ASP A 804 -33.01 -2.66 -48.06
C ASP A 804 -34.22 -3.64 -48.08
N GLY A 805 -34.71 -4.00 -46.90
CA GLY A 805 -35.82 -4.93 -46.62
C GLY A 805 -36.92 -5.06 -47.71
N ASP A 806 -37.16 -6.32 -48.09
CA ASP A 806 -38.30 -6.85 -48.87
C ASP A 806 -38.24 -6.98 -50.41
N THR A 807 -37.06 -7.06 -51.05
CA THR A 807 -37.00 -7.57 -52.44
C THR A 807 -35.87 -8.55 -52.74
N VAL A 808 -36.21 -9.83 -52.90
CA VAL A 808 -35.43 -10.78 -53.71
C VAL A 808 -35.44 -10.25 -55.15
N THR A 809 -34.32 -9.71 -55.63
CA THR A 809 -34.21 -9.26 -57.02
C THR A 809 -34.10 -10.48 -57.93
N GLY A 810 -35.24 -10.97 -58.43
CA GLY A 810 -35.29 -12.00 -59.46
C GLY A 810 -34.50 -11.58 -60.70
N ILE A 811 -33.83 -12.57 -61.33
CA ILE A 811 -33.09 -12.39 -62.59
C ILE A 811 -33.95 -11.63 -63.61
N VAL A 812 -33.47 -10.47 -64.06
CA VAL A 812 -33.99 -9.80 -65.24
C VAL A 812 -33.12 -10.20 -66.43
N THR A 813 -33.35 -11.40 -66.95
CA THR A 813 -33.22 -11.62 -68.39
C THR A 813 -34.56 -11.22 -69.01
N ILE A 814 -34.60 -10.08 -69.69
CA ILE A 814 -35.56 -9.81 -70.76
C ILE A 814 -34.84 -10.37 -72.01
N GLU A 815 -35.26 -11.43 -72.71
CA GLU A 815 -36.58 -11.75 -73.28
C GLU A 815 -36.81 -13.27 -73.41
N GLN A 816 -38.02 -13.77 -73.11
CA GLN A 816 -38.73 -14.72 -73.99
C GLN A 816 -40.22 -14.77 -73.63
N GLU A 817 -41.07 -14.66 -74.65
CA GLU A 817 -42.51 -14.40 -74.59
C GLU A 817 -43.36 -15.49 -73.89
N LYS A 818 -44.45 -15.07 -73.23
CA LYS A 818 -45.56 -15.93 -72.80
C LYS A 818 -46.53 -16.17 -73.96
N GLY A 819 -46.84 -17.44 -74.25
CA GLY A 819 -47.98 -17.86 -75.08
C GLY A 819 -48.80 -19.00 -74.46
N ASN A 820 -49.96 -18.66 -73.89
CA ASN A 820 -51.19 -19.41 -73.57
C ASN A 820 -51.24 -20.96 -73.67
N ASN A 821 -51.58 -21.65 -72.55
CA ASN A 821 -52.48 -22.83 -72.55
C ASN A 821 -52.95 -23.23 -71.13
N ARG A 822 -54.16 -22.84 -70.72
CA ARG A 822 -54.89 -23.44 -69.57
C ARG A 822 -55.93 -24.43 -70.12
N ALA A 823 -55.67 -25.73 -70.01
CA ALA A 823 -56.62 -26.76 -70.44
C ALA A 823 -57.64 -27.09 -69.32
N ASN A 824 -58.92 -27.13 -69.70
CA ASN A 824 -60.14 -27.41 -68.91
C ASN A 824 -60.13 -28.79 -68.20
N ARG A 825 -59.30 -28.95 -67.16
CA ARG A 825 -59.06 -30.23 -66.45
C ARG A 825 -59.65 -30.19 -65.03
N TRP A 826 -60.20 -31.32 -64.59
CA TRP A 826 -60.78 -31.50 -63.25
C TRP A 826 -59.98 -32.54 -62.47
N TYR A 827 -59.83 -32.34 -61.17
CA TYR A 827 -59.10 -33.23 -60.27
C TYR A 827 -59.91 -33.50 -59.00
N ASP A 828 -59.81 -34.71 -58.44
CA ASP A 828 -60.28 -35.00 -57.08
C ASP A 828 -59.32 -34.45 -56.02
N LEU A 829 -59.72 -34.47 -54.75
CA LEU A 829 -58.90 -33.96 -53.64
C LEU A 829 -57.64 -34.81 -53.37
N GLN A 830 -57.51 -35.95 -54.04
CA GLN A 830 -56.32 -36.80 -54.03
C GLN A 830 -55.42 -36.54 -55.25
N GLY A 831 -55.72 -35.51 -56.05
CA GLY A 831 -54.88 -35.05 -57.17
C GLY A 831 -55.00 -35.88 -58.44
N ARG A 832 -55.98 -36.79 -58.54
CA ARG A 832 -56.20 -37.60 -59.75
C ARG A 832 -57.08 -36.83 -60.74
N GLN A 833 -56.69 -36.81 -62.01
CA GLN A 833 -57.48 -36.16 -63.05
C GLN A 833 -58.76 -36.95 -63.36
N ILE A 834 -59.89 -36.27 -63.41
CA ILE A 834 -61.23 -36.83 -63.65
C ILE A 834 -61.93 -36.14 -64.82
N SER A 835 -62.83 -36.88 -65.48
CA SER A 835 -63.63 -36.39 -66.61
C SER A 835 -64.87 -35.62 -66.12
N ASN A 836 -65.12 -34.44 -66.70
CA ASN A 836 -66.22 -33.52 -66.34
C ASN A 836 -67.64 -34.09 -66.61
N SER A 837 -67.76 -35.25 -67.24
CA SER A 837 -69.06 -35.78 -67.68
C SER A 837 -69.81 -36.59 -66.61
N LYS A 838 -69.20 -36.89 -65.45
CA LYS A 838 -69.80 -37.70 -64.37
C LYS A 838 -69.35 -37.28 -62.97
N LEU A 839 -69.31 -35.99 -62.67
CA LEU A 839 -68.99 -35.51 -61.33
C LEU A 839 -70.16 -35.81 -60.38
N SER A 840 -69.93 -36.65 -59.37
CA SER A 840 -70.85 -36.84 -58.24
C SER A 840 -70.79 -35.62 -57.30
N LYS A 841 -71.78 -35.43 -56.44
CA LYS A 841 -71.76 -34.33 -55.45
C LYS A 841 -70.52 -34.44 -54.56
N GLY A 842 -69.72 -33.37 -54.48
CA GLY A 842 -68.43 -33.39 -53.79
C GLY A 842 -67.54 -32.19 -54.11
N LEU A 843 -66.35 -32.17 -53.51
CA LEU A 843 -65.34 -31.12 -53.69
C LEU A 843 -64.27 -31.54 -54.71
N TYR A 844 -63.92 -30.63 -55.62
CA TYR A 844 -62.99 -30.88 -56.73
C TYR A 844 -62.08 -29.68 -56.99
N ILE A 845 -60.99 -29.89 -57.72
CA ILE A 845 -60.11 -28.81 -58.21
C ILE A 845 -60.25 -28.66 -59.72
N HIS A 846 -60.60 -27.46 -60.17
CA HIS A 846 -60.77 -27.11 -61.57
C HIS A 846 -59.94 -25.88 -61.93
N ASN A 847 -59.05 -26.00 -62.93
CA ASN A 847 -58.12 -24.93 -63.35
C ASN A 847 -57.34 -24.26 -62.18
N GLY A 848 -56.99 -25.07 -61.17
CA GLY A 848 -56.25 -24.62 -60.00
C GLY A 848 -57.10 -24.00 -58.88
N GLN A 849 -58.43 -24.07 -58.97
CA GLN A 849 -59.35 -23.55 -57.94
C GLN A 849 -60.25 -24.65 -57.38
N VAL A 850 -60.56 -24.56 -56.08
CA VAL A 850 -61.44 -25.50 -55.38
C VAL A 850 -62.90 -25.17 -55.68
N VAL A 851 -63.67 -26.15 -56.13
CA VAL A 851 -65.07 -26.02 -56.55
C VAL A 851 -65.92 -27.10 -55.89
N VAL A 852 -67.09 -26.72 -55.37
CA VAL A 852 -68.09 -27.66 -54.81
C VAL A 852 -69.13 -27.98 -55.88
N VAL A 853 -69.23 -29.25 -56.27
CA VAL A 853 -70.30 -29.75 -57.15
C VAL A 853 -71.45 -30.24 -56.25
N LYS A 854 -72.64 -29.63 -56.38
CA LYS A 854 -73.77 -29.80 -55.46
C LYS A 854 -74.87 -30.73 -55.94
#